data_AF-A0AAE4V721-F1
#
_entry.id   AF-A0AAE4V721-F1
#
_cell.length_a   1.000
_cell.length_b   1.000
_cell.length_c   1.000
_cell.angle_alpha   90.00
_cell.angle_beta   90.00
_cell.angle_gamma   90.00
#
_symmetry.space_group_name_H-M   'P 1'
#
loop_
_entity.id
_entity.type
_entity.pdbx_description
1 polymer ?
#
loop_
_entity_poly.entity_id
_entity_poly.type
_entity_poly.pdbx_seq_one_letter_code
_entity_poly.pdbx_strand_id
1 'polypeptide(L)'
;MVDRGLLRVVVEDRPSVERLRTRMGMQRRGFHLFHYLGHANPHGLKLERRNGRGTLLPSQDFALLLQQLPDLRLAVFAGCETARAPGVSAADETWPGQLSSADYCVRDACPMVIGMQAVLPFGTERLFTRFFYQGLTAGQSVAEALRLARLAINGDENSGDPLLNWAVPCLFVGGSDPGAVIDPDAKARPRPAPRKVSRHLGVRQGELRFISRLTELREAVDVLSGNTSARLLQVVGMPATGKTSLLDRVLEELDPDIAQLFISAKRLLAEPDPVRELACLVKELIDGKGLRAVPAGRFSADDWWERLIGDLGAVPAAIVIDDADLLASESAGASDLLNALVTLTGRRGRARLSVATTNDLDQLTQSLRPSEVRTIRLEALSWPEVWQWIRRNLPTLTRFSETELSKLYGQLRHLELWEQLADLVGQSNSFDADDLPALVKQVAVPPGKVSTAAAIGSDFFGTSTELEADVGRLSHATPVKRPLQLAVAGPFTARRRQEVAVALTQCAINHGVPGRVVAGETGVDESALAELLSHELAFTDGAPSEREVYLWLEEAGRAGADIIVLDYGNAEPTDTQNTIIADLVGEGRLVIAAGDHSDEPSFPAWSIDALAVGAVEDDGTLTHETPYFSREGKPDIFAPRTISGTTCEQIVDEPEMEGTTFAALYVAVAAMLVWATDRNLTAYEVRALLLDTASAIPAGRGESAKRLDMEAALDRARRRLIVGALGTEALELGQLLAETPIRPELAVPILDALVAEGGAVRKVVRNGVE
;
A
#
# COMPACT_ATOMS: atom_id res chain seq x y z
N MET A 1 -25.87 24.81 -3.52
CA MET A 1 -27.15 24.47 -2.83
C MET A 1 -27.00 24.58 -1.31
N VAL A 2 -25.92 24.04 -0.75
CA VAL A 2 -25.60 24.17 0.69
C VAL A 2 -25.43 25.63 1.12
N ASP A 3 -24.61 26.42 0.40
CA ASP A 3 -24.38 27.85 0.73
C ASP A 3 -25.65 28.69 0.64
N ARG A 4 -26.57 28.30 -0.25
CA ARG A 4 -27.89 28.91 -0.40
C ARG A 4 -28.87 28.49 0.69
N GLY A 5 -28.51 27.54 1.55
CA GLY A 5 -29.36 27.00 2.61
C GLY A 5 -30.48 26.08 2.13
N LEU A 6 -30.41 25.57 0.89
CA LEU A 6 -31.42 24.67 0.29
C LEU A 6 -31.24 23.21 0.70
N LEU A 7 -30.00 22.82 1.04
CA LEU A 7 -29.67 21.49 1.57
C LEU A 7 -28.83 21.66 2.83
N ARG A 8 -29.16 20.89 3.87
CA ARG A 8 -28.30 20.71 5.03
C ARG A 8 -27.63 19.36 4.91
N VAL A 9 -26.36 19.38 4.55
CA VAL A 9 -25.56 18.16 4.38
C VAL A 9 -24.77 17.89 5.66
N VAL A 10 -24.72 16.63 6.08
CA VAL A 10 -23.84 16.13 7.12
C VAL A 10 -23.05 14.99 6.49
N VAL A 11 -21.74 15.09 6.46
CA VAL A 11 -20.87 14.13 5.74
C VAL A 11 -20.11 13.27 6.74
N GLU A 12 -20.31 11.95 6.72
CA GLU A 12 -19.46 10.98 7.44
C GLU A 12 -18.42 10.41 6.49
N ASP A 13 -17.21 11.00 6.52
CA ASP A 13 -16.11 10.61 5.63
C ASP A 13 -15.38 9.32 6.08
N ARG A 14 -15.71 8.79 7.27
CA ARG A 14 -15.17 7.53 7.78
C ARG A 14 -16.28 6.59 8.25
N PRO A 15 -17.11 6.08 7.33
CA PRO A 15 -18.38 5.47 7.68
C PRO A 15 -18.17 4.06 8.25
N SER A 16 -18.03 3.94 9.57
CA SER A 16 -18.24 2.68 10.30
C SER A 16 -19.70 2.56 10.75
N VAL A 17 -20.15 1.34 11.03
CA VAL A 17 -21.51 1.11 11.56
C VAL A 17 -21.74 1.94 12.83
N GLU A 18 -20.79 1.99 13.75
CA GLU A 18 -20.90 2.76 14.99
C GLU A 18 -20.89 4.27 14.77
N ARG A 19 -20.06 4.77 13.85
CA ARG A 19 -19.99 6.20 13.52
C ARG A 19 -21.27 6.68 12.85
N LEU A 20 -21.79 5.90 11.90
CA LEU A 20 -23.08 6.15 11.28
C LEU A 20 -24.19 6.17 12.34
N ARG A 21 -24.29 5.16 13.21
CA ARG A 21 -25.27 5.16 14.32
C ARG A 21 -25.15 6.37 15.23
N THR A 22 -23.93 6.73 15.62
CA THR A 22 -23.67 7.90 16.47
C THR A 22 -24.16 9.18 15.80
N ARG A 23 -23.81 9.37 14.53
CA ARG A 23 -24.17 10.56 13.76
C ARG A 23 -25.67 10.64 13.47
N MET A 24 -26.30 9.50 13.16
CA MET A 24 -27.74 9.37 13.01
C MET A 24 -28.44 9.76 14.32
N GLY A 25 -27.96 9.26 15.46
CA GLY A 25 -28.51 9.57 16.80
C GLY A 25 -28.30 11.02 17.25
N MET A 26 -27.24 11.70 16.81
CA MET A 26 -26.99 13.11 17.14
C MET A 26 -27.96 14.08 16.43
N GLN A 27 -28.58 13.67 15.33
CA GLN A 27 -29.44 14.54 14.54
C GLN A 27 -30.90 14.48 15.02
N ARG A 28 -31.26 15.40 15.92
CA ARG A 28 -32.61 15.51 16.51
C ARG A 28 -33.77 15.69 15.50
N ARG A 29 -33.49 16.12 14.26
CA ARG A 29 -34.49 16.36 13.21
C ARG A 29 -34.51 15.27 12.12
N GLY A 30 -33.84 14.14 12.38
CA GLY A 30 -33.74 13.05 11.42
C GLY A 30 -33.02 13.43 10.11
N PHE A 31 -33.08 12.52 9.15
CA PHE A 31 -32.56 12.69 7.79
C PHE A 31 -33.64 12.24 6.80
N HIS A 32 -34.01 13.11 5.86
CA HIS A 32 -34.94 12.76 4.77
C HIS A 32 -34.26 12.02 3.62
N LEU A 33 -32.94 12.21 3.49
CA LEU A 33 -32.14 11.69 2.40
C LEU A 33 -30.84 11.09 2.95
N PHE A 34 -30.50 9.90 2.45
CA PHE A 34 -29.21 9.27 2.67
C PHE A 34 -28.50 9.09 1.32
N HIS A 35 -27.27 9.56 1.20
CA HIS A 35 -26.46 9.38 -0.01
C HIS A 35 -25.19 8.62 0.36
N TYR A 36 -25.06 7.40 -0.17
CA TYR A 36 -23.86 6.60 -0.09
C TYR A 36 -22.97 6.85 -1.30
N LEU A 37 -21.71 7.20 -1.06
CA LEU A 37 -20.66 7.34 -2.07
C LEU A 37 -19.52 6.37 -1.69
N GLY A 38 -19.28 5.34 -2.51
CA GLY A 38 -18.22 4.38 -2.20
C GLY A 38 -18.30 3.08 -3.00
N HIS A 39 -17.41 2.14 -2.68
CA HIS A 39 -17.39 0.84 -3.32
C HIS A 39 -18.55 -0.04 -2.83
N ALA A 40 -19.27 -0.65 -3.76
CA ALA A 40 -20.27 -1.65 -3.47
C ALA A 40 -20.15 -2.79 -4.48
N ASN A 41 -20.81 -3.89 -4.17
CA ASN A 41 -21.01 -5.00 -5.09
C ASN A 41 -22.45 -5.53 -4.90
N PRO A 42 -22.93 -6.50 -5.70
CA PRO A 42 -24.29 -7.01 -5.58
C PRO A 42 -24.64 -7.57 -4.19
N HIS A 43 -23.65 -7.92 -3.36
CA HIS A 43 -23.86 -8.50 -2.05
C HIS A 43 -23.91 -7.46 -0.91
N GLY A 44 -23.40 -6.24 -1.11
CA GLY A 44 -23.40 -5.23 -0.05
C GLY A 44 -22.62 -3.94 -0.35
N LEU A 45 -22.55 -3.07 0.65
CA LEU A 45 -21.91 -1.75 0.57
C LEU A 45 -20.67 -1.72 1.46
N LYS A 46 -19.55 -1.17 0.97
CA LYS A 46 -18.30 -1.11 1.72
C LYS A 46 -18.35 0.03 2.73
N LEU A 47 -18.16 -0.31 3.99
CA LEU A 47 -17.99 0.59 5.13
C LEU A 47 -16.58 0.43 5.71
N GLU A 48 -16.27 1.13 6.79
CA GLU A 48 -14.98 1.05 7.47
C GLU A 48 -15.05 0.32 8.80
N ARG A 49 -13.99 -0.42 9.12
CA ARG A 49 -13.73 -0.93 10.48
C ARG A 49 -13.02 0.15 11.30
N ARG A 50 -12.95 -0.07 12.62
CA ARG A 50 -12.24 0.83 13.55
C ARG A 50 -10.76 1.05 13.19
N ASN A 51 -10.12 0.09 12.52
CA ASN A 51 -8.74 0.18 12.04
C ASN A 51 -8.62 0.86 10.66
N GLY A 52 -9.68 1.49 10.13
CA GLY A 52 -9.69 2.17 8.84
C GLY A 52 -9.76 1.26 7.62
N ARG A 53 -9.68 -0.07 7.78
CA ARG A 53 -9.85 -1.01 6.65
C ARG A 53 -11.30 -1.08 6.22
N GLY A 54 -11.51 -1.15 4.91
CA GLY A 54 -12.84 -1.37 4.35
C GLY A 54 -13.38 -2.77 4.67
N THR A 55 -14.66 -2.84 5.00
CA THR A 55 -15.41 -4.07 5.24
C THR A 55 -16.69 -4.01 4.45
N LEU A 56 -17.04 -5.08 3.76
CA LEU A 56 -18.33 -5.17 3.07
C LEU A 56 -19.40 -5.38 4.15
N LEU A 57 -20.39 -4.49 4.23
CA LEU A 57 -21.59 -4.71 5.03
C LEU A 57 -22.66 -5.35 4.15
N PRO A 58 -23.18 -6.54 4.51
CA PRO A 58 -24.25 -7.18 3.74
C PRO A 58 -25.46 -6.28 3.54
N SER A 59 -26.14 -6.45 2.40
CA SER A 59 -27.28 -5.60 2.02
C SER A 59 -28.40 -5.58 3.07
N GLN A 60 -28.70 -6.73 3.71
CA GLN A 60 -29.72 -6.80 4.76
C GLN A 60 -29.31 -5.99 6.01
N ASP A 61 -28.05 -6.10 6.42
CA ASP A 61 -27.52 -5.38 7.58
C ASP A 61 -27.48 -3.86 7.32
N PHE A 62 -27.19 -3.47 6.08
CA PHE A 62 -27.25 -2.07 5.66
C PHE A 62 -28.68 -1.52 5.70
N ALA A 63 -29.67 -2.30 5.25
CA ALA A 63 -31.08 -1.92 5.37
C ALA A 63 -31.49 -1.76 6.85
N LEU A 64 -31.09 -2.68 7.73
CA LEU A 64 -31.31 -2.56 9.19
C LEU A 64 -30.67 -1.30 9.79
N LEU A 65 -29.53 -0.85 9.26
CA LEU A 65 -28.92 0.40 9.68
C LEU A 65 -29.77 1.61 9.25
N LEU A 66 -30.27 1.62 8.01
CA LEU A 66 -31.10 2.72 7.50
C LEU A 66 -32.48 2.80 8.17
N GLN A 67 -33.03 1.70 8.66
CA GLN A 67 -34.28 1.69 9.46
C GLN A 67 -34.18 2.59 10.71
N GLN A 68 -32.97 2.92 11.17
CA GLN A 68 -32.76 3.84 12.29
C GLN A 68 -33.03 5.31 11.93
N LEU A 69 -33.33 5.61 10.66
CA LEU A 69 -33.69 6.93 10.16
C LEU A 69 -35.21 7.00 9.94
N PRO A 70 -36.01 7.41 10.94
CA PRO A 70 -37.47 7.35 10.86
C PRO A 70 -38.07 8.28 9.79
N ASP A 71 -37.36 9.35 9.45
CA ASP A 71 -37.80 10.36 8.48
C ASP A 71 -37.26 10.11 7.06
N LEU A 72 -36.54 8.99 6.84
CA LEU A 72 -35.91 8.70 5.56
C LEU A 72 -36.95 8.49 4.45
N ARG A 73 -36.82 9.26 3.36
CA ARG A 73 -37.71 9.19 2.18
C ARG A 73 -36.99 8.69 0.94
N LEU A 74 -35.69 8.96 0.84
CA LEU A 74 -34.88 8.60 -0.32
C LEU A 74 -33.48 8.15 0.11
N ALA A 75 -33.04 7.01 -0.40
CA ALA A 75 -31.64 6.60 -0.38
C ALA A 75 -31.06 6.66 -1.79
N VAL A 76 -29.84 7.18 -1.93
CA VAL A 76 -29.08 7.22 -3.18
C VAL A 76 -27.80 6.42 -2.96
N PHE A 77 -27.67 5.28 -3.64
CA PHE A 77 -26.51 4.41 -3.58
C PHE A 77 -25.65 4.64 -4.81
N ALA A 78 -24.75 5.62 -4.71
CA ALA A 78 -23.71 5.86 -5.70
C ALA A 78 -22.52 4.93 -5.43
N GLY A 79 -22.79 3.63 -5.53
CA GLY A 79 -21.82 2.55 -5.45
C GLY A 79 -22.12 1.49 -6.49
N CYS A 80 -21.07 0.85 -6.99
CA CYS A 80 -21.14 -0.08 -8.12
C CYS A 80 -22.15 -1.20 -7.89
N GLU A 81 -22.97 -1.48 -8.90
CA GLU A 81 -23.85 -2.67 -8.99
C GLU A 81 -24.87 -2.84 -7.84
N THR A 82 -25.19 -1.76 -7.12
CA THR A 82 -26.19 -1.78 -6.02
C THR A 82 -27.62 -2.05 -6.48
N ALA A 83 -27.91 -1.88 -7.77
CA ALA A 83 -29.18 -2.22 -8.41
C ALA A 83 -29.17 -3.58 -9.13
N ARG A 84 -28.04 -4.31 -9.07
CA ARG A 84 -27.90 -5.63 -9.71
C ARG A 84 -28.14 -6.72 -8.66
N ALA A 85 -29.06 -7.64 -8.94
CA ALA A 85 -29.21 -8.85 -8.15
C ALA A 85 -27.94 -9.72 -8.28
N PRO A 86 -27.45 -10.34 -7.20
CA PRO A 86 -26.33 -11.27 -7.32
C PRO A 86 -26.70 -12.47 -8.20
N GLY A 87 -25.72 -13.02 -8.92
CA GLY A 87 -25.93 -14.15 -9.83
C GLY A 87 -26.39 -15.41 -9.08
N VAL A 88 -27.35 -16.13 -9.65
CA VAL A 88 -27.82 -17.43 -9.14
C VAL A 88 -26.86 -18.50 -9.67
N SER A 89 -26.20 -19.26 -8.80
CA SER A 89 -25.58 -20.53 -9.22
C SER A 89 -26.70 -21.52 -9.51
N ALA A 90 -26.59 -22.33 -10.57
CA ALA A 90 -27.65 -23.24 -11.03
C ALA A 90 -28.13 -24.27 -9.97
N ALA A 91 -27.46 -24.35 -8.81
CA ALA A 91 -27.81 -25.22 -7.69
C ALA A 91 -28.71 -24.54 -6.62
N ASP A 92 -28.88 -23.21 -6.66
CA ASP A 92 -29.52 -22.41 -5.60
C ASP A 92 -30.76 -21.64 -6.12
N GLU A 93 -31.56 -22.27 -6.99
CA GLU A 93 -32.89 -21.78 -7.38
C GLU A 93 -33.88 -21.87 -6.21
N THR A 94 -33.70 -21.03 -5.19
CA THR A 94 -34.72 -20.75 -4.20
C THR A 94 -35.51 -19.52 -4.62
N TRP A 95 -36.83 -19.69 -4.74
CA TRP A 95 -37.76 -18.59 -4.96
C TRP A 95 -38.09 -17.92 -3.62
N PRO A 96 -38.10 -16.57 -3.52
CA PRO A 96 -37.74 -15.60 -4.55
C PRO A 96 -36.22 -15.42 -4.63
N GLY A 97 -35.67 -15.28 -5.84
CA GLY A 97 -34.22 -15.19 -6.06
C GLY A 97 -33.50 -14.08 -5.27
N GLN A 98 -32.17 -14.07 -5.31
CA GLN A 98 -31.37 -13.10 -4.54
C GLN A 98 -31.70 -11.65 -4.95
N LEU A 99 -32.05 -10.81 -3.97
CA LEU A 99 -32.40 -9.39 -4.15
C LEU A 99 -31.15 -8.50 -4.19
N SER A 100 -31.19 -7.40 -4.95
CA SER A 100 -30.12 -6.39 -4.94
C SER A 100 -30.10 -5.57 -3.63
N SER A 101 -29.02 -4.81 -3.39
CA SER A 101 -28.97 -3.89 -2.24
C SER A 101 -30.11 -2.86 -2.27
N ALA A 102 -30.45 -2.37 -3.46
CA ALA A 102 -31.57 -1.45 -3.64
C ALA A 102 -32.92 -2.12 -3.32
N ASP A 103 -33.11 -3.38 -3.71
CA ASP A 103 -34.33 -4.15 -3.40
C ASP A 103 -34.50 -4.38 -1.89
N TYR A 104 -33.43 -4.76 -1.19
CA TYR A 104 -33.49 -4.91 0.28
C TYR A 104 -33.88 -3.60 0.96
N CYS A 105 -33.24 -2.49 0.56
CA CYS A 105 -33.49 -1.21 1.20
C CYS A 105 -34.87 -0.64 0.87
N VAL A 106 -35.37 -0.83 -0.36
CA VAL A 106 -36.70 -0.34 -0.74
C VAL A 106 -37.83 -1.13 -0.07
N ARG A 107 -37.59 -2.43 0.16
CA ARG A 107 -38.52 -3.31 0.87
C ARG A 107 -38.55 -3.02 2.37
N ASP A 108 -37.38 -2.85 2.99
CA ASP A 108 -37.25 -2.95 4.44
C ASP A 108 -36.97 -1.61 5.13
N ALA A 109 -36.46 -0.58 4.45
CA ALA A 109 -35.88 0.59 5.13
C ALA A 109 -36.28 1.96 4.57
N CYS A 110 -36.55 2.09 3.27
CA CYS A 110 -36.71 3.39 2.62
C CYS A 110 -37.78 3.33 1.52
N PRO A 111 -38.70 4.32 1.42
CA PRO A 111 -39.74 4.31 0.38
C PRO A 111 -39.20 4.33 -1.05
N MET A 112 -38.05 4.98 -1.28
CA MET A 112 -37.42 5.07 -2.59
C MET A 112 -35.92 4.87 -2.49
N VAL A 113 -35.35 4.13 -3.45
CA VAL A 113 -33.91 3.92 -3.54
C VAL A 113 -33.46 4.17 -4.97
N ILE A 114 -32.41 4.97 -5.16
CA ILE A 114 -31.69 5.02 -6.43
C ILE A 114 -30.45 4.14 -6.29
N GLY A 115 -30.35 3.06 -7.07
CA GLY A 115 -29.16 2.19 -7.13
C GLY A 115 -28.49 2.26 -8.51
N MET A 116 -27.26 1.74 -8.62
CA MET A 116 -26.52 1.70 -9.88
C MET A 116 -26.47 0.28 -10.45
N GLN A 117 -26.82 0.10 -11.73
CA GLN A 117 -26.75 -1.22 -12.39
C GLN A 117 -25.32 -1.65 -12.75
N ALA A 118 -24.41 -0.68 -12.90
CA ALA A 118 -23.02 -0.86 -13.27
C ALA A 118 -22.15 0.21 -12.59
N VAL A 119 -20.85 0.19 -12.87
CA VAL A 119 -19.93 1.24 -12.41
C VAL A 119 -20.23 2.53 -13.16
N LEU A 120 -20.50 3.62 -12.42
CA LEU A 120 -20.65 4.96 -12.99
C LEU A 120 -19.31 5.70 -12.89
N PRO A 121 -18.70 6.16 -14.00
CA PRO A 121 -17.44 6.92 -13.95
C PRO A 121 -17.59 8.20 -13.13
N PHE A 122 -16.53 8.63 -12.43
CA PHE A 122 -16.58 9.76 -11.50
C PHE A 122 -17.05 11.09 -12.15
N GLY A 123 -16.61 11.37 -13.38
CA GLY A 123 -17.07 12.53 -14.14
C GLY A 123 -18.59 12.51 -14.36
N THR A 124 -19.12 11.35 -14.73
CA THR A 124 -20.55 11.10 -14.92
C THR A 124 -21.31 11.14 -13.59
N GLU A 125 -20.74 10.65 -12.50
CA GLU A 125 -21.32 10.72 -11.15
C GLU A 125 -21.47 12.16 -10.63
N ARG A 126 -20.46 13.00 -10.89
CA ARG A 126 -20.53 14.44 -10.58
C ARG A 126 -21.64 15.12 -11.38
N LEU A 127 -21.81 14.74 -12.65
CA LEU A 127 -22.87 15.23 -13.51
C LEU A 127 -24.25 14.79 -12.99
N PHE A 128 -24.40 13.49 -12.71
CA PHE A 128 -25.59 12.89 -12.09
C PHE A 128 -25.98 13.64 -10.82
N THR A 129 -25.08 13.70 -9.84
CA THR A 129 -25.30 14.35 -8.54
C THR A 129 -25.70 15.81 -8.72
N ARG A 130 -24.99 16.56 -9.58
CA ARG A 130 -25.29 17.98 -9.82
C ARG A 130 -26.72 18.18 -10.29
N PHE A 131 -27.13 17.51 -11.38
CA PHE A 131 -28.44 17.72 -11.97
C PHE A 131 -29.57 17.10 -11.15
N PHE A 132 -29.32 15.95 -10.52
CA PHE A 132 -30.29 15.29 -9.65
C PHE A 132 -30.67 16.20 -8.47
N TYR A 133 -29.68 16.70 -7.71
CA TYR A 133 -29.97 17.56 -6.56
C TYR A 133 -30.46 18.95 -6.97
N GLN A 134 -30.05 19.47 -8.14
CA GLN A 134 -30.65 20.69 -8.69
C GLN A 134 -32.14 20.51 -8.98
N GLY A 135 -32.53 19.42 -9.63
CA GLY A 135 -33.94 19.10 -9.87
C GLY A 135 -34.71 18.95 -8.56
N LEU A 136 -34.16 18.19 -7.61
CA LEU A 136 -34.81 17.95 -6.32
C LEU A 136 -35.01 19.24 -5.50
N THR A 137 -33.98 20.09 -5.44
CA THR A 137 -34.07 21.39 -4.73
C THR A 137 -34.89 22.44 -5.47
N ALA A 138 -35.19 22.22 -6.76
CA ALA A 138 -36.14 23.02 -7.53
C ALA A 138 -37.59 22.55 -7.37
N GLY A 139 -37.85 21.56 -6.51
CA GLY A 139 -39.19 21.03 -6.24
C GLY A 139 -39.67 19.96 -7.22
N GLN A 140 -38.78 19.41 -8.06
CA GLN A 140 -39.12 18.29 -8.93
C GLN A 140 -39.29 16.99 -8.13
N SER A 141 -40.12 16.07 -8.63
CA SER A 141 -40.22 14.72 -8.07
C SER A 141 -38.89 13.96 -8.23
N VAL A 142 -38.69 12.90 -7.45
CA VAL A 142 -37.47 12.06 -7.57
C VAL A 142 -37.33 11.48 -8.98
N ALA A 143 -38.43 11.02 -9.58
CA ALA A 143 -38.43 10.48 -10.92
C ALA A 143 -38.05 11.53 -11.97
N GLU A 144 -38.57 12.76 -11.86
CA GLU A 144 -38.25 13.83 -12.81
C GLU A 144 -36.83 14.35 -12.60
N ALA A 145 -36.38 14.49 -11.36
CA ALA A 145 -34.99 14.83 -11.04
C ALA A 145 -34.00 13.78 -11.60
N LEU A 146 -34.33 12.48 -11.48
CA LEU A 146 -33.55 11.40 -12.07
C LEU A 146 -33.57 11.48 -13.60
N ARG A 147 -34.74 11.73 -14.21
CA ARG A 147 -34.86 11.91 -15.66
C ARG A 147 -33.96 13.05 -16.16
N LEU A 148 -33.98 14.20 -15.50
CA LEU A 148 -33.11 15.33 -15.85
C LEU A 148 -31.64 14.98 -15.74
N ALA A 149 -31.25 14.24 -14.70
CA ALA A 149 -29.88 13.76 -14.54
C ALA A 149 -29.48 12.79 -15.68
N ARG A 150 -30.35 11.84 -16.04
CA ARG A 150 -30.12 10.91 -17.17
C ARG A 150 -30.01 11.64 -18.51
N LEU A 151 -30.85 12.65 -18.75
CA LEU A 151 -30.76 13.49 -19.95
C LEU A 151 -29.44 14.25 -20.02
N ALA A 152 -28.97 14.80 -18.90
CA ALA A 152 -27.68 15.46 -18.84
C ALA A 152 -26.53 14.50 -19.13
N ILE A 153 -26.55 13.28 -18.58
CA ILE A 153 -25.56 12.23 -18.87
C ILE A 153 -25.60 11.84 -20.34
N ASN A 154 -26.79 11.66 -20.91
CA ASN A 154 -26.95 11.28 -22.31
C ASN A 154 -26.43 12.36 -23.28
N GLY A 155 -26.52 13.64 -22.91
CA GLY A 155 -26.03 14.77 -23.69
C GLY A 155 -24.54 15.09 -23.50
N ASP A 156 -23.83 14.38 -22.63
CA ASP A 156 -22.39 14.58 -22.40
C ASP A 156 -21.58 13.67 -23.32
N GLU A 157 -20.68 14.25 -24.12
CA GLU A 157 -19.90 13.53 -25.15
C GLU A 157 -19.01 12.42 -24.56
N ASN A 158 -18.60 12.54 -23.29
CA ASN A 158 -17.73 11.57 -22.61
C ASN A 158 -18.50 10.55 -21.76
N SER A 159 -19.83 10.66 -21.68
CA SER A 159 -20.67 9.82 -20.81
C SER A 159 -21.88 9.21 -21.50
N GLY A 160 -22.37 9.81 -22.60
CA GLY A 160 -23.58 9.42 -23.33
C GLY A 160 -23.39 8.22 -24.26
N ASP A 161 -23.83 8.34 -25.51
CA ASP A 161 -23.63 7.34 -26.57
C ASP A 161 -22.14 7.28 -26.98
N PRO A 162 -21.47 6.12 -27.10
CA PRO A 162 -21.95 4.72 -27.01
C PRO A 162 -21.88 4.06 -25.62
N LEU A 163 -21.49 4.80 -24.57
CA LEU A 163 -21.24 4.25 -23.23
C LEU A 163 -22.51 3.93 -22.43
N LEU A 164 -23.67 4.49 -22.81
CA LEU A 164 -24.98 4.25 -22.20
C LEU A 164 -25.04 4.49 -20.68
N ASN A 165 -24.16 5.33 -20.12
CA ASN A 165 -24.10 5.57 -18.67
C ASN A 165 -25.40 6.18 -18.11
N TRP A 166 -26.21 6.81 -18.96
CA TRP A 166 -27.51 7.36 -18.56
C TRP A 166 -28.49 6.28 -18.08
N ALA A 167 -28.31 5.01 -18.50
CA ALA A 167 -29.18 3.91 -18.09
C ALA A 167 -28.79 3.34 -16.70
N VAL A 168 -27.59 3.62 -16.22
CA VAL A 168 -27.01 3.02 -15.00
C VAL A 168 -27.79 3.35 -13.72
N PRO A 169 -28.13 4.62 -13.40
CA PRO A 169 -28.82 4.92 -12.15
C PRO A 169 -30.30 4.55 -12.27
N CYS A 170 -30.82 3.68 -11.41
CA CYS A 170 -32.18 3.14 -11.45
C CYS A 170 -32.96 3.44 -10.19
N LEU A 171 -34.22 3.87 -10.36
CA LEU A 171 -35.13 4.17 -9.27
C LEU A 171 -35.97 2.94 -8.91
N PHE A 172 -35.90 2.53 -7.65
CA PHE A 172 -36.73 1.54 -7.00
C PHE A 172 -37.72 2.27 -6.10
N VAL A 173 -38.99 1.86 -6.18
CA VAL A 173 -40.08 2.47 -5.41
C VAL A 173 -40.81 1.37 -4.66
N GLY A 174 -40.94 1.53 -3.34
CA GLY A 174 -41.65 0.61 -2.47
C GLY A 174 -43.16 0.85 -2.47
N GLY A 175 -43.90 0.05 -1.70
CA GLY A 175 -45.36 0.14 -1.64
C GLY A 175 -45.93 1.31 -0.80
N SER A 176 -45.08 2.12 -0.16
CA SER A 176 -45.51 3.27 0.65
C SER A 176 -45.42 4.58 -0.14
N ASP A 177 -46.36 5.51 0.07
CA ASP A 177 -46.30 6.84 -0.54
C ASP A 177 -45.04 7.57 -0.03
N PRO A 178 -44.08 7.90 -0.91
CA PRO A 178 -42.81 8.48 -0.49
C PRO A 178 -42.94 9.89 0.09
N GLY A 179 -44.02 10.62 -0.20
CA GLY A 179 -44.13 12.04 0.13
C GLY A 179 -43.03 12.91 -0.53
N ALA A 180 -43.01 14.21 -0.21
CA ALA A 180 -41.99 15.11 -0.71
C ALA A 180 -40.65 14.91 0.04
N VAL A 181 -39.56 14.67 -0.69
CA VAL A 181 -38.20 14.55 -0.11
C VAL A 181 -37.66 15.91 0.34
N ILE A 182 -37.98 16.97 -0.41
CA ILE A 182 -37.68 18.35 -0.08
C ILE A 182 -39.00 19.12 -0.10
N ASP A 183 -39.27 19.87 0.96
CA ASP A 183 -40.36 20.83 1.02
C ASP A 183 -39.96 22.08 0.21
N PRO A 184 -40.57 22.34 -0.97
CA PRO A 184 -40.23 23.49 -1.80
C PRO A 184 -40.65 24.83 -1.15
N ASP A 185 -41.58 24.80 -0.20
CA ASP A 185 -42.08 26.00 0.49
C ASP A 185 -41.24 26.34 1.74
N ALA A 186 -40.33 25.45 2.14
CA ALA A 186 -39.43 25.68 3.26
C ALA A 186 -38.44 26.82 2.97
N LYS A 187 -38.41 27.83 3.85
CA LYS A 187 -37.47 28.95 3.71
C LYS A 187 -36.02 28.51 3.91
N ALA A 188 -35.19 28.72 2.89
CA ALA A 188 -33.76 28.48 2.94
C ALA A 188 -33.08 29.33 4.04
N ARG A 189 -32.22 28.71 4.86
CA ARG A 189 -31.46 29.39 5.91
C ARG A 189 -29.96 29.17 5.69
N PRO A 190 -29.27 30.08 5.00
CA PRO A 190 -27.82 29.96 4.82
C PRO A 190 -27.14 30.03 6.19
N ARG A 191 -26.21 29.10 6.45
CA ARG A 191 -25.31 29.19 7.61
C ARG A 191 -24.06 29.95 7.19
N PRO A 192 -23.56 30.90 8.00
CA PRO A 192 -22.28 31.54 7.72
C PRO A 192 -21.18 30.47 7.72
N ALA A 193 -20.33 30.49 6.69
CA ALA A 193 -19.18 29.60 6.63
C ALA A 193 -18.26 29.88 7.84
N PRO A 194 -17.80 28.84 8.55
CA PRO A 194 -16.85 29.03 9.63
C PRO A 194 -15.56 29.67 9.11
N ARG A 195 -15.02 30.65 9.85
CA ARG A 195 -13.80 31.37 9.45
C ARG A 195 -12.58 30.51 9.76
N LYS A 196 -12.01 29.89 8.73
CA LYS A 196 -10.72 29.19 8.80
C LYS A 196 -9.59 30.21 9.05
N VAL A 197 -8.76 29.95 10.06
CA VAL A 197 -7.56 30.75 10.37
C VAL A 197 -6.36 29.89 10.01
N SER A 198 -5.77 30.15 8.84
CA SER A 198 -4.61 29.41 8.36
C SER A 198 -3.49 30.34 7.90
N ARG A 199 -2.26 29.86 8.08
CA ARG A 199 -1.02 30.46 7.59
C ARG A 199 -0.18 29.34 6.97
N HIS A 200 -0.17 29.28 5.65
CA HIS A 200 0.62 28.31 4.90
C HIS A 200 1.78 29.06 4.24
N LEU A 201 2.97 28.91 4.82
CA LEU A 201 4.20 29.65 4.55
C LEU A 201 5.30 28.74 3.98
N GLY A 202 4.91 27.68 3.28
CA GLY A 202 5.73 26.76 2.49
C GLY A 202 5.13 26.51 1.10
N VAL A 203 5.68 25.56 0.35
CA VAL A 203 5.19 25.18 -0.99
C VAL A 203 3.69 24.90 -0.93
N ARG A 204 2.89 25.71 -1.64
CA ARG A 204 1.51 25.34 -1.96
C ARG A 204 1.59 24.29 -3.04
N GLN A 205 1.19 23.05 -2.77
CA GLN A 205 0.95 22.14 -3.88
C GLN A 205 -0.20 22.70 -4.72
N GLY A 206 0.04 22.81 -6.02
CA GLY A 206 -1.02 23.07 -6.98
C GLY A 206 -1.92 21.83 -6.98
N GLU A 207 -3.12 21.99 -6.47
CA GLU A 207 -4.23 21.03 -6.53
C GLU A 207 -4.11 19.75 -5.68
N LEU A 208 -4.88 19.71 -4.58
CA LEU A 208 -5.91 18.73 -4.12
C LEU A 208 -5.89 17.24 -4.57
N ARG A 209 -4.90 16.77 -5.34
CA ARG A 209 -4.91 15.49 -6.03
C ARG A 209 -4.23 14.38 -5.23
N PHE A 210 -3.45 14.69 -4.19
CA PHE A 210 -2.81 13.67 -3.33
C PHE A 210 -3.87 12.94 -2.48
N ILE A 211 -4.30 11.76 -2.95
CA ILE A 211 -5.37 10.94 -2.35
C ILE A 211 -4.90 9.49 -2.11
N SER A 212 -3.58 9.29 -2.08
CA SER A 212 -3.01 8.05 -1.55
C SER A 212 -2.78 8.18 -0.05
N ARG A 213 -2.59 7.05 0.64
CA ARG A 213 -2.29 6.98 2.08
C ARG A 213 -3.42 7.41 3.00
N LEU A 214 -4.63 6.92 2.71
CA LEU A 214 -5.83 7.24 3.50
C LEU A 214 -5.68 6.85 4.97
N THR A 215 -4.98 5.77 5.29
CA THR A 215 -4.77 5.35 6.68
C THR A 215 -3.90 6.36 7.43
N GLU A 216 -2.78 6.74 6.84
CA GLU A 216 -1.80 7.69 7.36
C GLU A 216 -2.41 9.09 7.45
N LEU A 217 -3.13 9.53 6.41
CA LEU A 217 -3.88 10.78 6.39
C LEU A 217 -4.85 10.85 7.56
N ARG A 218 -5.61 9.77 7.78
CA ARG A 218 -6.61 9.71 8.84
C ARG A 218 -6.00 9.72 10.22
N GLU A 219 -4.94 8.96 10.40
CA GLU A 219 -4.17 8.94 11.64
C GLU A 219 -3.61 10.32 11.96
N ALA A 220 -3.00 10.98 10.97
CA ALA A 220 -2.47 12.33 11.11
C ALA A 220 -3.56 13.35 11.46
N VAL A 221 -4.74 13.27 10.81
CA VAL A 221 -5.91 14.09 11.16
C VAL A 221 -6.36 13.86 12.60
N ASP A 222 -6.39 12.61 13.08
CA ASP A 222 -6.80 12.31 14.46
C ASP A 222 -5.82 12.89 15.49
N VAL A 223 -4.51 12.81 15.21
CA VAL A 223 -3.48 13.42 16.05
C VAL A 223 -3.61 14.95 16.05
N LEU A 224 -3.65 15.59 14.88
CA LEU A 224 -3.67 17.05 14.77
C LEU A 224 -5.01 17.67 15.18
N SER A 225 -6.11 16.92 15.15
CA SER A 225 -7.40 17.33 15.72
C SER A 225 -7.44 17.22 17.25
N GLY A 226 -6.45 16.56 17.86
CA GLY A 226 -6.43 16.30 19.30
C GLY A 226 -7.38 15.19 19.74
N ASN A 227 -7.79 14.30 18.83
CA ASN A 227 -8.62 13.13 19.13
C ASN A 227 -7.81 11.98 19.77
N THR A 228 -6.48 12.10 19.80
CA THR A 228 -5.56 11.15 20.44
C THR A 228 -4.78 11.83 21.58
N SER A 229 -4.09 11.02 22.39
CA SER A 229 -3.16 11.52 23.41
C SER A 229 -1.86 12.07 22.82
N ALA A 230 -1.58 11.82 21.54
CA ALA A 230 -0.37 12.28 20.88
C ALA A 230 -0.37 13.81 20.77
N ARG A 231 0.80 14.40 21.06
CA ARG A 231 1.08 15.83 20.94
C ARG A 231 2.04 16.15 19.81
N LEU A 232 2.89 15.17 19.47
CA LEU A 232 3.85 15.22 18.39
C LEU A 232 3.49 14.15 17.35
N LEU A 233 3.40 14.56 16.08
CA LEU A 233 3.30 13.69 14.92
C LEU A 233 4.58 13.78 14.08
N GLN A 234 5.40 12.74 14.07
CA GLN A 234 6.54 12.64 13.15
C GLN A 234 6.10 11.92 11.87
N VAL A 235 6.28 12.57 10.72
CA VAL A 235 6.09 11.96 9.42
C VAL A 235 7.46 11.72 8.81
N VAL A 236 7.88 10.47 8.80
CA VAL A 236 9.24 10.04 8.43
C VAL A 236 9.21 9.36 7.07
N GLY A 237 10.16 9.66 6.20
CA GLY A 237 10.27 8.98 4.91
C GLY A 237 11.28 9.63 3.99
N MET A 238 11.72 8.92 2.95
CA MET A 238 12.72 9.42 2.00
C MET A 238 12.26 10.72 1.29
N PRO A 239 13.17 11.52 0.73
CA PRO A 239 12.80 12.64 -0.14
C PRO A 239 11.80 12.23 -1.22
N ALA A 240 10.90 13.14 -1.61
CA ALA A 240 9.87 12.91 -2.62
C ALA A 240 8.85 11.77 -2.34
N THR A 241 8.83 11.21 -1.13
CA THR A 241 7.75 10.30 -0.70
C THR A 241 6.42 11.01 -0.44
N GLY A 242 6.29 12.32 -0.64
CA GLY A 242 5.02 13.04 -0.44
C GLY A 242 4.68 13.35 1.03
N LYS A 243 5.68 13.54 1.90
CA LYS A 243 5.49 13.96 3.31
C LYS A 243 4.79 15.32 3.40
N THR A 244 5.31 16.31 2.66
CA THR A 244 4.74 17.65 2.52
C THR A 244 3.30 17.58 2.02
N SER A 245 3.05 16.79 0.97
CA SER A 245 1.72 16.56 0.36
C SER A 245 0.73 15.98 1.36
N LEU A 246 1.16 14.96 2.10
CA LEU A 246 0.34 14.34 3.14
C LEU A 246 -0.05 15.37 4.19
N LEU A 247 0.91 16.11 4.75
CA LEU A 247 0.66 17.06 5.82
C LEU A 247 -0.17 18.27 5.37
N ASP A 248 0.05 18.78 4.16
CA ASP A 248 -0.79 19.83 3.59
C ASP A 248 -2.25 19.34 3.46
N ARG A 249 -2.44 18.11 2.94
CA ARG A 249 -3.77 17.48 2.85
C ARG A 249 -4.39 17.27 4.23
N VAL A 250 -3.62 16.87 5.25
CA VAL A 250 -4.12 16.75 6.63
C VAL A 250 -4.72 18.07 7.10
N LEU A 251 -4.03 19.20 6.87
CA LEU A 251 -4.51 20.53 7.28
C LEU A 251 -5.79 20.96 6.54
N GLU A 252 -6.01 20.48 5.32
CA GLU A 252 -7.27 20.71 4.61
C GLU A 252 -8.46 20.00 5.27
N GLU A 253 -8.25 18.80 5.81
CA GLU A 253 -9.26 17.93 6.43
C GLU A 253 -9.59 18.30 7.88
N LEU A 254 -8.81 19.18 8.52
CA LEU A 254 -9.05 19.62 9.89
C LEU A 254 -10.31 20.50 9.99
N ASP A 255 -10.99 20.42 11.15
CA ASP A 255 -12.11 21.30 11.47
C ASP A 255 -11.70 22.79 11.36
N PRO A 256 -12.53 23.65 10.73
CA PRO A 256 -12.29 25.09 10.65
C PRO A 256 -12.02 25.77 12.00
N ASP A 257 -12.44 25.18 13.13
CA ASP A 257 -12.18 25.68 14.48
C ASP A 257 -10.70 25.53 14.91
N ILE A 258 -9.92 24.65 14.27
CA ILE A 258 -8.48 24.49 14.49
C ILE A 258 -7.70 25.57 13.73
N ALA A 259 -6.79 26.27 14.41
CA ALA A 259 -5.85 27.21 13.79
C ALA A 259 -4.70 26.45 13.13
N GLN A 260 -4.25 26.88 11.95
CA GLN A 260 -3.30 26.09 11.15
C GLN A 260 -2.05 26.91 10.79
N LEU A 261 -0.86 26.39 11.08
CA LEU A 261 0.42 26.92 10.63
C LEU A 261 1.20 25.82 9.92
N PHE A 262 1.63 26.10 8.69
CA PHE A 262 2.50 25.23 7.91
C PHE A 262 3.71 26.03 7.45
N ILE A 263 4.92 25.64 7.84
CA ILE A 263 6.16 26.37 7.55
C ILE A 263 7.33 25.38 7.45
N SER A 264 8.35 25.64 6.63
CA SER A 264 9.56 24.81 6.62
C SER A 264 10.60 25.32 7.63
N ALA A 265 11.37 24.40 8.22
CA ALA A 265 12.51 24.72 9.05
C ALA A 265 13.53 25.58 8.29
N LYS A 266 13.73 25.30 6.99
CA LYS A 266 14.58 26.11 6.10
C LYS A 266 14.21 27.59 6.12
N ARG A 267 12.91 27.92 6.11
CA ARG A 267 12.43 29.30 6.13
C ARG A 267 12.67 29.95 7.50
N LEU A 268 12.41 29.23 8.59
CA LEU A 268 12.65 29.74 9.94
C LEU A 268 14.13 29.99 10.19
N LEU A 269 15.00 29.08 9.75
CA LEU A 269 16.47 29.18 9.91
C LEU A 269 17.12 30.24 9.00
N ALA A 270 16.39 30.75 8.00
CA ALA A 270 16.85 31.87 7.19
C ALA A 270 16.72 33.22 7.92
N GLU A 271 15.91 33.29 8.99
CA GLU A 271 15.74 34.50 9.79
C GLU A 271 16.83 34.62 10.87
N PRO A 272 17.24 35.85 11.25
CA PRO A 272 18.28 36.06 12.27
C PRO A 272 17.94 35.49 13.65
N ASP A 273 16.64 35.40 13.97
CA ASP A 273 16.11 34.87 15.23
C ASP A 273 14.91 33.95 14.90
N PRO A 274 15.17 32.65 14.62
CA PRO A 274 14.14 31.70 14.20
C PRO A 274 13.01 31.51 15.23
N VAL A 275 13.33 31.59 16.52
CA VAL A 275 12.36 31.45 17.61
C VAL A 275 11.42 32.65 17.64
N ARG A 276 11.96 33.87 17.46
CA ARG A 276 11.15 35.08 17.39
C ARG A 276 10.24 35.11 16.17
N GLU A 277 10.68 34.62 15.02
CA GLU A 277 9.82 34.49 13.84
C GLU A 277 8.67 33.50 14.09
N LEU A 278 8.97 32.33 14.67
CA LEU A 278 7.94 31.36 15.06
C LEU A 278 6.93 31.97 16.05
N ALA A 279 7.41 32.73 17.05
CA ALA A 279 6.58 33.44 18.01
C ALA A 279 5.65 34.48 17.35
N CYS A 280 6.15 35.26 16.38
CA CYS A 280 5.34 36.20 15.59
C CYS A 280 4.19 35.47 14.88
N LEU A 281 4.49 34.37 14.19
CA LEU A 281 3.49 33.59 13.45
C LEU A 281 2.43 32.97 14.35
N VAL A 282 2.83 32.43 15.50
CA VAL A 282 1.89 31.88 16.49
C VAL A 282 1.02 32.96 17.11
N LYS A 283 1.57 34.14 17.39
CA LYS A 283 0.78 35.29 17.86
C LYS A 283 -0.31 35.66 16.85
N GLU A 284 0.02 35.72 15.56
CA GLU A 284 -0.96 36.00 14.50
C GLU A 284 -2.08 34.96 14.44
N LEU A 285 -1.77 33.68 14.65
CA LEU A 285 -2.78 32.62 14.70
C LEU A 285 -3.76 32.83 15.86
N ILE A 286 -3.25 33.13 17.05
CA ILE A 286 -4.07 33.35 18.25
C ILE A 286 -4.98 34.57 18.04
N ASP A 287 -4.42 35.68 17.55
CA ASP A 287 -5.17 36.89 17.26
C ASP A 287 -6.23 36.66 16.17
N GLY A 288 -5.91 35.83 15.16
CA GLY A 288 -6.83 35.44 14.09
C GLY A 288 -8.07 34.68 14.59
N LYS A 289 -7.96 33.97 15.72
CA LYS A 289 -9.08 33.31 16.40
C LYS A 289 -9.86 34.25 17.33
N GLY A 290 -9.50 35.53 17.39
CA GLY A 290 -10.19 36.56 18.18
C GLY A 290 -9.78 36.59 19.65
N LEU A 291 -8.76 35.84 20.05
CA LEU A 291 -8.10 36.01 21.34
C LEU A 291 -7.04 37.12 21.23
N ARG A 292 -6.57 37.64 22.36
CA ARG A 292 -5.51 38.67 22.36
C ARG A 292 -4.25 38.07 22.97
N ALA A 293 -3.29 37.72 22.12
CA ALA A 293 -2.03 37.17 22.56
C ALA A 293 -1.10 38.24 23.16
N VAL A 294 -0.20 37.81 24.05
CA VAL A 294 0.83 38.67 24.63
C VAL A 294 1.75 39.27 23.55
N PRO A 295 1.95 40.60 23.52
CA PRO A 295 2.88 41.23 22.57
C PRO A 295 4.34 41.00 22.99
N ALA A 296 5.27 41.02 22.01
CA ALA A 296 6.70 40.80 22.24
C ALA A 296 7.32 41.74 23.28
N GLY A 297 6.90 43.00 23.32
CA GLY A 297 7.38 43.98 24.31
C GLY A 297 8.91 44.07 24.35
N ARG A 298 9.48 43.90 25.56
CA ARG A 298 10.93 43.86 25.83
C ARG A 298 11.45 42.45 26.15
N PHE A 299 10.65 41.41 25.89
CA PHE A 299 11.04 40.04 26.18
C PHE A 299 12.11 39.55 25.20
N SER A 300 12.97 38.64 25.65
CA SER A 300 13.76 37.80 24.75
C SER A 300 12.83 36.91 23.90
N ALA A 301 13.35 36.30 22.84
CA ALA A 301 12.57 35.40 22.01
C ALA A 301 12.01 34.23 22.83
N ASP A 302 12.84 33.60 23.66
CA ASP A 302 12.46 32.45 24.50
C ASP A 302 11.41 32.83 25.57
N ASP A 303 11.60 33.95 26.27
CA ASP A 303 10.66 34.41 27.30
C ASP A 303 9.29 34.76 26.67
N TRP A 304 9.31 35.32 25.47
CA TRP A 304 8.08 35.63 24.75
C TRP A 304 7.38 34.35 24.28
N TRP A 305 8.15 33.39 23.75
CA TRP A 305 7.66 32.09 23.31
C TRP A 305 6.98 31.31 24.43
N GLU A 306 7.58 31.22 25.62
CA GLU A 306 6.97 30.54 26.76
C GLU A 306 5.60 31.12 27.16
N ARG A 307 5.47 32.45 27.12
CA ARG A 307 4.22 33.13 27.43
C ARG A 307 3.17 32.88 26.34
N LEU A 308 3.58 32.90 25.07
CA LEU A 308 2.70 32.58 23.95
C LEU A 308 2.20 31.13 23.99
N ILE A 309 3.02 30.16 24.41
CA ILE A 309 2.56 28.77 24.61
C ILE A 309 1.43 28.72 25.66
N GLY A 310 1.51 29.55 26.70
CA GLY A 310 0.43 29.70 27.69
C GLY A 310 -0.89 30.15 27.04
N ASP A 311 -0.84 31.20 26.22
CA ASP A 311 -2.01 31.71 25.49
C ASP A 311 -2.53 30.68 24.46
N LEU A 312 -1.62 29.98 23.78
CA LEU A 312 -1.93 28.93 22.80
C LEU A 312 -2.63 27.73 23.45
N GLY A 313 -2.46 27.49 24.75
CA GLY A 313 -3.16 26.43 25.48
C GLY A 313 -4.69 26.51 25.37
N ALA A 314 -5.25 27.70 25.15
CA ALA A 314 -6.68 27.93 24.95
C ALA A 314 -7.15 27.78 23.49
N VAL A 315 -6.22 27.67 22.53
CA VAL A 315 -6.51 27.61 21.10
C VAL A 315 -6.24 26.20 20.56
N PRO A 316 -7.22 25.53 19.93
CA PRO A 316 -6.94 24.34 19.13
C PRO A 316 -6.07 24.75 17.94
N ALA A 317 -4.85 24.22 17.85
CA ALA A 317 -3.91 24.61 16.82
C ALA A 317 -3.12 23.40 16.29
N ALA A 318 -2.93 23.35 14.98
CA ALA A 318 -2.03 22.42 14.31
C ALA A 318 -0.86 23.21 13.72
N ILE A 319 0.34 22.95 14.24
CA ILE A 319 1.59 23.56 13.78
C ILE A 319 2.39 22.48 13.08
N VAL A 320 2.79 22.73 11.84
CA VAL A 320 3.51 21.78 11.01
C VAL A 320 4.83 22.40 10.56
N ILE A 321 5.93 21.68 10.80
CA ILE A 321 7.28 22.04 10.41
C ILE A 321 7.78 21.06 9.35
N ASP A 322 7.94 21.53 8.12
CA ASP A 322 8.56 20.75 7.04
C ASP A 322 10.10 20.87 7.07
N ASP A 323 10.81 20.00 6.36
CA ASP A 323 12.28 19.96 6.33
C ASP A 323 12.93 19.88 7.73
N ALA A 324 12.29 19.18 8.67
CA ALA A 324 12.69 19.17 10.07
C ALA A 324 14.06 18.51 10.31
N ASP A 325 14.59 17.78 9.32
CA ASP A 325 15.98 17.30 9.31
C ASP A 325 17.00 18.43 9.58
N LEU A 326 16.70 19.65 9.12
CA LEU A 326 17.55 20.82 9.34
C LEU A 326 17.65 21.23 10.80
N LEU A 327 16.70 20.81 11.66
CA LEU A 327 16.73 21.10 13.09
C LEU A 327 17.79 20.26 13.83
N ALA A 328 18.20 19.12 13.28
CA ALA A 328 19.31 18.32 13.79
C ALA A 328 20.68 18.77 13.27
N SER A 329 20.73 19.73 12.33
CA SER A 329 21.98 20.25 11.78
C SER A 329 22.68 21.22 12.72
N GLU A 330 23.98 21.45 12.51
CA GLU A 330 24.75 22.48 13.24
C GLU A 330 24.47 23.92 12.75
N SER A 331 23.36 24.15 12.05
CA SER A 331 22.98 25.48 11.56
C SER A 331 22.72 26.45 12.71
N ALA A 332 23.12 27.72 12.55
CA ALA A 332 22.85 28.75 13.54
C ALA A 332 21.35 28.87 13.84
N GLY A 333 20.97 28.85 15.13
CA GLY A 333 19.58 28.92 15.58
C GLY A 333 18.79 27.61 15.50
N ALA A 334 19.35 26.51 14.97
CA ALA A 334 18.66 25.22 14.90
C ALA A 334 18.38 24.61 16.28
N SER A 335 19.38 24.65 17.18
CA SER A 335 19.23 24.18 18.57
C SER A 335 18.17 24.99 19.34
N ASP A 336 18.17 26.32 19.17
CA ASP A 336 17.20 27.20 19.86
C ASP A 336 15.77 26.94 19.37
N LEU A 337 15.59 26.80 18.05
CA LEU A 337 14.31 26.46 17.45
C LEU A 337 13.83 25.06 17.89
N LEU A 338 14.73 24.07 17.93
CA LEU A 338 14.42 22.72 18.42
C LEU A 338 13.95 22.76 19.89
N ASN A 339 14.65 23.50 20.75
CA ASN A 339 14.26 23.69 22.16
C ASN A 339 12.89 24.37 22.30
N ALA A 340 12.60 25.35 21.45
CA ALA A 340 11.29 26.01 21.41
C ALA A 340 10.16 25.00 21.08
N LEU A 341 10.38 24.09 20.12
CA LEU A 341 9.43 23.04 19.74
C LEU A 341 9.28 21.95 20.83
N VAL A 342 10.37 21.58 21.51
CA VAL A 342 10.32 20.71 22.70
C VAL A 342 9.45 21.34 23.79
N THR A 343 9.62 22.64 24.05
CA THR A 343 8.85 23.37 25.07
C THR A 343 7.35 23.39 24.73
N LEU A 344 7.00 23.54 23.45
CA LEU A 344 5.62 23.50 22.96
C LEU A 344 4.95 22.14 23.24
N THR A 345 5.63 21.04 22.91
CA THR A 345 5.08 19.68 23.06
C THR A 345 5.01 19.23 24.53
N GLY A 346 5.95 19.68 25.36
CA GLY A 346 5.97 19.38 26.80
C GLY A 346 4.80 19.99 27.58
N ARG A 347 4.23 21.12 27.13
CA ARG A 347 3.10 21.78 27.80
C ARG A 347 1.77 21.09 27.47
N ARG A 348 0.93 20.91 28.49
CA ARG A 348 -0.44 20.39 28.30
C ARG A 348 -1.32 21.46 27.66
N GLY A 349 -1.69 21.28 26.40
CA GLY A 349 -2.54 22.21 25.66
C GLY A 349 -3.30 21.54 24.52
N ARG A 350 -4.07 22.36 23.78
CA ARG A 350 -4.82 21.93 22.58
C ARG A 350 -4.03 22.12 21.28
N ALA A 351 -2.81 22.66 21.36
CA ALA A 351 -1.88 22.68 20.24
C ALA A 351 -1.28 21.30 19.97
N ARG A 352 -1.04 20.99 18.69
CA ARG A 352 -0.42 19.76 18.20
C ARG A 352 0.69 20.14 17.22
N LEU A 353 1.84 19.50 17.36
CA LEU A 353 3.00 19.70 16.50
C LEU A 353 3.10 18.52 15.53
N SER A 354 3.35 18.78 14.25
CA SER A 354 3.83 17.78 13.31
C SER A 354 5.14 18.22 12.67
N VAL A 355 6.01 17.24 12.40
CA VAL A 355 7.27 17.44 11.71
C VAL A 355 7.39 16.46 10.54
N ALA A 356 7.87 16.91 9.39
CA ALA A 356 8.28 16.05 8.28
C ALA A 356 9.80 15.94 8.24
N THR A 357 10.31 14.71 8.21
CA THR A 357 11.73 14.40 8.37
C THR A 357 12.09 13.14 7.57
N THR A 358 13.38 12.92 7.27
CA THR A 358 13.87 11.69 6.64
C THR A 358 14.13 10.58 7.65
N ASN A 359 14.59 10.94 8.85
CA ASN A 359 14.87 10.02 9.95
C ASN A 359 14.12 10.44 11.22
N ASP A 360 14.02 9.54 12.20
CA ASP A 360 13.43 9.89 13.49
C ASP A 360 14.22 11.02 14.16
N LEU A 361 13.50 12.00 14.69
CA LEU A 361 14.10 13.15 15.38
C LEU A 361 13.99 12.95 16.89
N ASP A 362 14.91 12.15 17.45
CA ASP A 362 14.90 11.72 18.85
C ASP A 362 14.90 12.90 19.83
N GLN A 363 15.54 14.00 19.48
CA GLN A 363 15.61 15.20 20.32
C GLN A 363 14.21 15.78 20.64
N LEU A 364 13.22 15.61 19.73
CA LEU A 364 11.84 16.03 19.99
C LEU A 364 11.04 15.03 20.84
N THR A 365 11.47 13.77 20.92
CA THR A 365 10.71 12.69 21.60
C THR A 365 11.19 12.44 23.02
N GLN A 366 12.44 12.78 23.35
CA GLN A 366 13.08 12.50 24.65
C GLN A 366 12.27 12.91 25.89
N SER A 367 11.53 14.02 25.81
CA SER A 367 10.76 14.56 26.95
C SER A 367 9.30 14.07 27.01
N LEU A 368 8.86 13.27 26.03
CA LEU A 368 7.49 12.83 25.85
C LEU A 368 7.32 11.35 26.16
N ARG A 369 6.12 10.96 26.60
CA ARG A 369 5.78 9.53 26.76
C ARG A 369 5.55 8.88 25.39
N PRO A 370 5.72 7.56 25.25
CA PRO A 370 5.40 6.86 24.00
C PRO A 370 3.97 7.10 23.50
N SER A 371 3.00 7.30 24.40
CA SER A 371 1.61 7.63 24.03
C SER A 371 1.38 9.09 23.61
N GLU A 372 2.36 9.96 23.82
CA GLU A 372 2.34 11.39 23.44
C GLU A 372 3.06 11.65 22.11
N VAL A 373 3.68 10.63 21.52
CA VAL A 373 4.35 10.67 20.22
C VAL A 373 3.66 9.71 19.27
N ARG A 374 3.40 10.15 18.04
CA ARG A 374 3.01 9.25 16.95
C ARG A 374 3.98 9.42 15.78
N THR A 375 4.45 8.31 15.25
CA THR A 375 5.31 8.28 14.06
C THR A 375 4.58 7.58 12.93
N ILE A 376 4.45 8.26 11.79
CA ILE A 376 3.97 7.72 10.52
C ILE A 376 5.18 7.58 9.61
N ARG A 377 5.49 6.36 9.17
CA ARG A 377 6.55 6.10 8.20
C ARG A 377 5.96 5.98 6.81
N LEU A 378 6.45 6.81 5.88
CA LEU A 378 6.00 6.85 4.49
C LEU A 378 7.00 6.10 3.61
N GLU A 379 6.49 5.07 2.95
CA GLU A 379 7.17 4.36 1.88
C GLU A 379 6.84 4.99 0.52
N ALA A 380 7.61 4.69 -0.54
CA ALA A 380 7.25 5.13 -1.89
C ALA A 380 5.85 4.61 -2.28
N LEU A 381 5.10 5.39 -3.07
CA LEU A 381 3.79 4.95 -3.54
C LEU A 381 3.93 3.66 -4.37
N SER A 382 3.03 2.72 -4.18
CA SER A 382 2.96 1.51 -5.01
C SER A 382 2.29 1.82 -6.36
N TRP A 383 2.56 1.00 -7.39
CA TRP A 383 1.87 1.15 -8.68
C TRP A 383 0.33 1.17 -8.54
N PRO A 384 -0.32 0.29 -7.74
CA PRO A 384 -1.76 0.35 -7.54
C PRO A 384 -2.25 1.71 -6.98
N GLU A 385 -1.49 2.32 -6.08
CA GLU A 385 -1.82 3.64 -5.53
C GLU A 385 -1.65 4.75 -6.56
N VAL A 386 -0.57 4.69 -7.36
CA VAL A 386 -0.34 5.61 -8.47
C VAL A 386 -1.39 5.44 -9.55
N TRP A 387 -1.76 4.21 -9.89
CA TRP A 387 -2.81 3.91 -10.86
C TRP A 387 -4.18 4.39 -10.38
N GLN A 388 -4.53 4.15 -9.11
CA GLN A 388 -5.76 4.67 -8.53
C GLN A 388 -5.78 6.21 -8.56
N TRP A 389 -4.63 6.84 -8.33
CA TRP A 389 -4.47 8.27 -8.44
C TRP A 389 -4.60 8.77 -9.89
N ILE A 390 -3.98 8.10 -10.87
CA ILE A 390 -4.09 8.41 -12.32
C ILE A 390 -5.55 8.31 -12.75
N ARG A 391 -6.23 7.21 -12.41
CA ARG A 391 -7.65 7.00 -12.73
C ARG A 391 -8.56 8.10 -12.21
N ARG A 392 -8.19 8.68 -11.07
CA ARG A 392 -8.98 9.70 -10.39
C ARG A 392 -8.66 11.11 -10.88
N ASN A 393 -7.40 11.41 -11.15
CA ASN A 393 -6.92 12.78 -11.34
C ASN A 393 -6.49 13.07 -12.79
N LEU A 394 -6.11 12.06 -13.57
CA LEU A 394 -5.58 12.19 -14.93
C LEU A 394 -6.41 11.36 -15.93
N PRO A 395 -7.69 11.74 -16.17
CA PRO A 395 -8.57 11.00 -17.06
C PRO A 395 -8.04 10.90 -18.50
N THR A 396 -7.19 11.82 -18.94
CA THR A 396 -6.51 11.74 -20.24
C THR A 396 -5.68 10.46 -20.36
N LEU A 397 -4.97 10.08 -19.29
CA LEU A 397 -4.14 8.88 -19.28
C LEU A 397 -4.97 7.59 -19.15
N THR A 398 -6.20 7.65 -18.63
CA THR A 398 -7.08 6.46 -18.54
C THR A 398 -7.53 5.90 -19.88
N ARG A 399 -7.23 6.60 -20.98
CA ARG A 399 -7.43 6.12 -22.34
C ARG A 399 -6.42 5.04 -22.73
N PHE A 400 -5.29 4.97 -22.03
CA PHE A 400 -4.33 3.87 -22.11
C PHE A 400 -4.66 2.80 -21.07
N SER A 401 -4.28 1.56 -21.35
CA SER A 401 -4.47 0.45 -20.43
C SER A 401 -3.53 0.56 -19.21
N GLU A 402 -3.95 -0.05 -18.10
CA GLU A 402 -3.14 -0.12 -16.89
C GLU A 402 -1.77 -0.77 -17.15
N THR A 403 -1.73 -1.78 -18.03
CA THR A 403 -0.51 -2.52 -18.38
C THR A 403 0.46 -1.71 -19.23
N GLU A 404 -0.01 -0.75 -20.03
CA GLU A 404 0.85 0.16 -20.80
C GLU A 404 1.48 1.21 -19.90
N LEU A 405 0.69 1.81 -19.01
CA LEU A 405 1.19 2.83 -18.10
C LEU A 405 2.06 2.23 -16.99
N SER A 406 1.77 1.02 -16.50
CA SER A 406 2.57 0.38 -15.45
C SER A 406 4.04 0.19 -15.86
N LYS A 407 4.31 -0.02 -17.16
CA LYS A 407 5.67 -0.10 -17.73
C LYS A 407 6.44 1.21 -17.59
N LEU A 408 5.76 2.34 -17.56
CA LEU A 408 6.35 3.68 -17.46
C LEU A 408 6.62 4.08 -16.01
N TYR A 409 6.08 3.34 -15.03
CA TYR A 409 6.20 3.64 -13.61
C TYR A 409 7.64 3.76 -13.12
N GLY A 410 8.55 2.95 -13.66
CA GLY A 410 9.98 3.05 -13.34
C GLY A 410 10.62 4.38 -13.74
N GLN A 411 10.11 5.05 -14.77
CA GLN A 411 10.60 6.33 -15.30
C GLN A 411 9.84 7.53 -14.72
N LEU A 412 8.55 7.34 -14.42
CA LEU A 412 7.66 8.34 -13.85
C LEU A 412 7.43 8.05 -12.36
N ARG A 413 8.49 8.17 -11.56
CA ARG A 413 8.46 7.81 -10.13
C ARG A 413 7.70 8.81 -9.26
N HIS A 414 7.43 10.01 -9.78
CA HIS A 414 6.79 11.11 -9.06
C HIS A 414 5.46 11.47 -9.71
N LEU A 415 4.45 11.80 -8.89
CA LEU A 415 3.11 12.14 -9.37
C LEU A 415 3.14 13.35 -10.32
N GLU A 416 4.03 14.32 -10.09
CA GLU A 416 4.21 15.51 -10.94
C GLU A 416 4.62 15.15 -12.38
N LEU A 417 5.40 14.07 -12.56
CA LEU A 417 5.81 13.62 -13.90
C LEU A 417 4.62 12.99 -14.64
N TRP A 418 3.72 12.31 -13.93
CA TRP A 418 2.48 11.81 -14.53
C TRP A 418 1.56 12.95 -14.99
N GLU A 419 1.50 14.06 -14.24
CA GLU A 419 0.74 15.24 -14.66
C GLU A 419 1.31 15.85 -15.94
N GLN A 420 2.62 16.02 -16.01
CA GLN A 420 3.30 16.52 -17.20
C GLN A 420 3.08 15.60 -18.41
N LEU A 421 3.10 14.27 -18.21
CA LEU A 421 2.76 13.33 -19.27
C LEU A 421 1.31 13.51 -19.72
N ALA A 422 0.36 13.66 -18.79
CA ALA A 422 -1.05 13.85 -19.11
C ALA A 422 -1.29 15.14 -19.92
N ASP A 423 -0.58 16.22 -19.59
CA ASP A 423 -0.63 17.48 -20.33
C ASP A 423 -0.08 17.32 -21.75
N LEU A 424 1.05 16.61 -21.91
CA LEU A 424 1.63 16.35 -23.23
C LEU A 424 0.74 15.46 -24.10
N VAL A 425 0.15 14.41 -23.54
CA VAL A 425 -0.84 13.56 -24.24
C VAL A 425 -2.07 14.39 -24.62
N GLY A 426 -2.54 15.26 -23.72
CA GLY A 426 -3.66 16.16 -24.01
C GLY A 426 -3.38 17.13 -25.15
N GLN A 427 -2.12 17.57 -25.32
CA GLN A 427 -1.69 18.46 -26.39
C GLN A 427 -1.42 17.74 -27.71
N SER A 428 -0.91 16.50 -27.68
CA SER A 428 -0.64 15.71 -28.89
C SER A 428 -1.91 15.17 -29.54
N ASN A 429 -2.98 14.97 -28.76
CA ASN A 429 -4.26 14.43 -29.20
C ASN A 429 -4.15 13.05 -29.90
N SER A 430 -3.03 12.34 -29.66
CA SER A 430 -2.76 10.95 -30.06
C SER A 430 -2.88 10.06 -28.83
N PHE A 431 -3.64 8.96 -28.96
CA PHE A 431 -3.85 7.97 -27.90
C PHE A 431 -3.25 6.62 -28.29
N ASP A 432 -2.21 6.63 -29.14
CA ASP A 432 -1.45 5.44 -29.49
C ASP A 432 -0.42 5.13 -28.40
N ALA A 433 -0.40 3.89 -27.93
CA ALA A 433 0.50 3.45 -26.86
C ALA A 433 1.97 3.51 -27.29
N ASP A 434 2.24 3.41 -28.60
CA ASP A 434 3.59 3.48 -29.16
C ASP A 434 4.24 4.88 -29.03
N ASP A 435 3.42 5.93 -28.84
CA ASP A 435 3.89 7.30 -28.65
C ASP A 435 4.32 7.59 -27.20
N LEU A 436 3.84 6.81 -26.22
CA LEU A 436 4.08 7.02 -24.79
C LEU A 436 5.58 7.07 -24.44
N PRO A 437 6.45 6.16 -24.91
CA PRO A 437 7.88 6.21 -24.58
C PRO A 437 8.56 7.50 -25.06
N ALA A 438 8.12 8.07 -26.18
CA ALA A 438 8.67 9.32 -26.70
C ALA A 438 8.23 10.53 -25.88
N LEU A 439 6.98 10.55 -25.42
CA LEU A 439 6.45 11.59 -24.54
C LEU A 439 7.06 11.51 -23.13
N VAL A 440 7.24 10.30 -22.58
CA VAL A 440 7.92 10.11 -21.29
C VAL A 440 9.35 10.61 -21.33
N LYS A 441 10.08 10.40 -22.43
CA LYS A 441 11.43 10.98 -22.60
C LYS A 441 11.46 12.51 -22.57
N GLN A 442 10.37 13.19 -22.92
CA GLN A 442 10.27 14.66 -22.83
C GLN A 442 10.02 15.13 -21.40
N VAL A 443 9.38 14.30 -20.58
CA VAL A 443 9.04 14.57 -19.17
C VAL A 443 10.18 14.18 -18.23
N ALA A 444 10.88 13.08 -18.52
CA ALA A 444 11.94 12.52 -17.68
C ALA A 444 13.29 13.25 -17.83
N VAL A 445 13.37 14.28 -18.68
CA VAL A 445 14.57 15.13 -18.81
C VAL A 445 14.49 16.28 -17.81
N PRO A 446 15.52 16.52 -16.96
CA PRO A 446 15.53 17.67 -16.06
C PRO A 446 15.39 18.97 -16.85
N PRO A 447 14.75 20.03 -16.32
CA PRO A 447 14.62 21.30 -17.03
C PRO A 447 16.00 21.93 -17.20
N GLY A 448 16.59 21.71 -18.39
CA GLY A 448 17.97 22.04 -18.67
C GLY A 448 18.34 21.80 -20.12
N LYS A 449 17.50 22.29 -21.05
CA LYS A 449 17.81 22.75 -22.43
C LYS A 449 16.54 22.76 -23.30
N VAL A 450 15.65 23.71 -23.03
CA VAL A 450 14.80 24.26 -24.10
C VAL A 450 15.50 25.52 -24.61
N SER A 451 15.57 25.63 -25.93
CA SER A 451 16.25 26.68 -26.69
C SER A 451 15.99 28.09 -26.12
N THR A 452 17.08 28.82 -25.91
CA THR A 452 17.12 30.21 -25.48
C THR A 452 16.54 31.15 -26.54
N ALA A 453 15.48 31.88 -26.18
CA ALA A 453 15.25 33.22 -26.70
C ALA A 453 14.68 34.13 -25.59
N ALA A 454 15.49 35.15 -25.24
CA ALA A 454 15.25 36.31 -24.38
C ALA A 454 15.56 36.15 -22.87
N ALA A 455 16.78 36.58 -22.54
CA ALA A 455 17.35 36.78 -21.21
C ALA A 455 16.72 37.93 -20.42
N ILE A 456 16.86 37.89 -19.09
CA ILE A 456 17.53 38.86 -18.19
C ILE A 456 17.70 38.13 -16.84
N GLY A 457 18.89 37.60 -16.53
CA GLY A 457 19.82 38.08 -15.47
C GLY A 457 19.37 37.61 -14.06
N SER A 458 20.11 36.81 -13.29
CA SER A 458 21.51 37.01 -12.88
C SER A 458 22.11 35.74 -12.24
N ASP A 459 23.42 35.57 -12.45
CA ASP A 459 24.29 34.47 -12.03
C ASP A 459 24.35 34.20 -10.52
N PHE A 460 24.29 32.93 -10.12
CA PHE A 460 24.85 32.46 -8.83
C PHE A 460 25.07 30.94 -8.80
N PHE A 461 26.15 30.42 -9.40
CA PHE A 461 26.73 29.14 -8.98
C PHE A 461 28.25 29.16 -9.12
N GLY A 462 28.92 29.08 -7.98
CA GLY A 462 30.33 28.79 -7.86
C GLY A 462 30.58 27.29 -7.99
N THR A 463 31.53 27.00 -8.88
CA THR A 463 32.17 25.74 -9.24
C THR A 463 32.41 24.71 -8.13
N SER A 464 32.11 23.46 -8.50
CA SER A 464 32.51 22.20 -7.90
C SER A 464 34.03 21.97 -7.88
N THR A 465 34.53 21.43 -6.78
CA THR A 465 35.84 20.76 -6.71
C THR A 465 35.63 19.29 -6.35
N GLU A 466 36.22 18.44 -7.18
CA GLU A 466 36.31 16.99 -7.10
C GLU A 466 37.13 16.54 -5.88
N LEU A 467 36.83 15.36 -5.34
CA LEU A 467 37.76 14.58 -4.53
C LEU A 467 37.52 13.08 -4.79
N GLU A 468 38.62 12.46 -5.23
CA GLU A 468 38.77 11.07 -5.66
C GLU A 468 38.72 10.05 -4.51
N ALA A 469 38.66 8.79 -4.96
CA ALA A 469 38.64 7.53 -4.23
C ALA A 469 39.61 7.39 -3.06
N ASP A 470 39.16 6.66 -2.03
CA ASP A 470 40.05 5.90 -1.16
C ASP A 470 39.43 4.51 -0.86
N VAL A 471 40.11 3.48 -1.35
CA VAL A 471 39.78 2.07 -1.16
C VAL A 471 40.60 1.57 0.03
N GLY A 472 39.90 1.00 1.02
CA GLY A 472 40.47 0.01 1.93
C GLY A 472 40.42 0.39 3.40
N ARG A 473 39.42 -0.14 4.10
CA ARG A 473 39.56 -0.72 5.44
C ARG A 473 38.34 -1.58 5.76
N LEU A 474 38.58 -2.89 5.86
CA LEU A 474 37.69 -3.87 6.46
C LEU A 474 37.27 -3.37 7.84
N SER A 475 36.00 -3.03 7.97
CA SER A 475 35.29 -2.95 9.24
C SER A 475 33.98 -3.71 9.05
N HIS A 476 33.70 -4.64 9.96
CA HIS A 476 32.48 -5.43 9.98
C HIS A 476 31.28 -4.49 10.11
N ALA A 477 30.74 -4.04 8.97
CA ALA A 477 29.50 -3.31 8.89
C ALA A 477 28.36 -4.32 9.08
N THR A 478 27.48 -4.01 10.05
CA THR A 478 26.19 -4.66 10.24
C THR A 478 25.48 -4.81 8.89
N PRO A 479 24.98 -6.00 8.51
CA PRO A 479 24.53 -6.24 7.15
C PRO A 479 23.31 -5.36 6.83
N VAL A 480 23.50 -4.41 5.91
CA VAL A 480 22.40 -3.77 5.20
C VAL A 480 21.70 -4.86 4.41
N LYS A 481 20.48 -5.24 4.81
CA LYS A 481 19.75 -6.40 4.26
C LYS A 481 19.30 -6.10 2.83
N ARG A 482 20.16 -6.42 1.85
CA ARG A 482 19.83 -6.39 0.41
C ARG A 482 18.72 -7.40 0.07
N PRO A 483 17.92 -7.16 -0.99
CA PRO A 483 16.97 -8.15 -1.53
C PRO A 483 17.63 -9.51 -1.80
N LEU A 484 16.91 -10.63 -1.64
CA LEU A 484 17.43 -11.94 -2.06
C LEU A 484 17.55 -11.98 -3.58
N GLN A 485 18.61 -12.51 -4.15
CA GLN A 485 18.76 -12.59 -5.60
C GLN A 485 18.54 -14.02 -6.08
N LEU A 486 17.59 -14.20 -7.00
CA LEU A 486 17.22 -15.47 -7.61
C LEU A 486 17.65 -15.47 -9.09
N ALA A 487 18.53 -16.40 -9.44
CA ALA A 487 18.89 -16.68 -10.83
C ALA A 487 18.19 -17.97 -11.28
N VAL A 488 17.62 -17.97 -12.49
CA VAL A 488 16.93 -19.14 -13.05
C VAL A 488 17.50 -19.38 -14.46
N ALA A 489 17.96 -20.60 -14.70
CA ALA A 489 18.48 -21.05 -15.98
C ALA A 489 17.57 -22.13 -16.55
N GLY A 490 16.95 -21.82 -17.69
CA GLY A 490 15.96 -22.72 -18.27
C GLY A 490 15.16 -22.25 -19.47
N PRO A 491 14.82 -23.16 -20.41
CA PRO A 491 13.99 -22.83 -21.57
C PRO A 491 12.54 -22.47 -21.19
N PHE A 492 12.02 -23.00 -20.08
CA PHE A 492 10.64 -22.78 -19.63
C PHE A 492 10.45 -21.45 -18.91
N THR A 493 11.50 -20.94 -18.28
CA THR A 493 11.48 -19.67 -17.55
C THR A 493 11.96 -18.50 -18.37
N ALA A 494 12.66 -18.77 -19.47
CA ALA A 494 13.18 -17.76 -20.39
C ALA A 494 12.05 -16.85 -20.90
N ARG A 495 12.24 -15.53 -20.79
CA ARG A 495 11.28 -14.49 -21.19
C ARG A 495 10.00 -14.42 -20.35
N ARG A 496 9.86 -15.25 -19.30
CA ARG A 496 8.69 -15.26 -18.38
C ARG A 496 8.99 -14.63 -17.02
N ARG A 497 10.08 -13.87 -16.85
CA ARG A 497 10.50 -13.28 -15.56
C ARG A 497 9.44 -12.44 -14.88
N GLN A 498 8.68 -11.66 -15.64
CA GLN A 498 7.63 -10.82 -15.07
C GLN A 498 6.49 -11.66 -14.49
N GLU A 499 6.11 -12.74 -15.17
CA GLU A 499 5.10 -13.69 -14.69
C GLU A 499 5.58 -14.42 -13.43
N VAL A 500 6.85 -14.87 -13.43
CA VAL A 500 7.48 -15.51 -12.28
C VAL A 500 7.56 -14.57 -11.07
N ALA A 501 7.92 -13.30 -11.26
CA ALA A 501 7.95 -12.29 -10.19
C ALA A 501 6.56 -12.03 -9.58
N VAL A 502 5.51 -11.97 -10.43
CA VAL A 502 4.12 -11.79 -10.00
C VAL A 502 3.65 -13.02 -9.22
N ALA A 503 3.90 -14.23 -9.72
CA ALA A 503 3.57 -15.48 -9.04
C ALA A 503 4.23 -15.60 -7.67
N LEU A 504 5.53 -15.30 -7.60
CA LEU A 504 6.31 -15.30 -6.35
C LEU A 504 5.77 -14.29 -5.33
N THR A 505 5.44 -13.08 -5.78
CA THR A 505 4.89 -12.02 -4.91
C THR A 505 3.54 -12.43 -4.34
N GLN A 506 2.67 -13.03 -5.15
CA GLN A 506 1.35 -13.45 -4.71
C GLN A 506 1.43 -14.69 -3.81
N CYS A 507 2.37 -15.62 -4.06
CA CYS A 507 2.67 -16.72 -3.14
C CYS A 507 3.12 -16.17 -1.77
N ALA A 508 4.01 -15.17 -1.73
CA ALA A 508 4.41 -14.49 -0.50
C ALA A 508 3.20 -13.89 0.25
N ILE A 509 2.27 -13.24 -0.47
CA ILE A 509 1.04 -12.69 0.10
C ILE A 509 0.17 -13.78 0.72
N ASN A 510 -0.05 -14.89 0.00
CA ASN A 510 -0.90 -16.01 0.43
C ASN A 510 -0.36 -16.64 1.71
N HIS A 511 0.97 -16.76 1.82
CA HIS A 511 1.62 -17.28 3.02
C HIS A 511 1.91 -16.20 4.07
N GLY A 512 1.54 -14.94 3.86
CA GLY A 512 1.73 -13.86 4.84
C GLY A 512 3.18 -13.42 5.07
N VAL A 513 4.06 -13.66 4.09
CA VAL A 513 5.44 -13.15 4.05
C VAL A 513 5.43 -11.74 3.44
N PRO A 514 5.94 -10.71 4.14
CA PRO A 514 5.94 -9.34 3.64
C PRO A 514 7.00 -9.11 2.55
N GLY A 515 6.68 -8.32 1.52
CA GLY A 515 7.61 -7.90 0.46
C GLY A 515 7.14 -8.33 -0.95
N ARG A 516 7.80 -7.81 -1.99
CA ARG A 516 7.53 -8.13 -3.41
C ARG A 516 8.78 -8.67 -4.10
N VAL A 517 8.59 -9.53 -5.09
CA VAL A 517 9.66 -9.98 -5.99
C VAL A 517 9.65 -9.13 -7.26
N VAL A 518 10.81 -8.65 -7.70
CA VAL A 518 10.94 -7.80 -8.89
C VAL A 518 11.71 -8.52 -10.00
N ALA A 519 11.33 -8.28 -11.26
CA ALA A 519 12.00 -8.82 -12.44
C ALA A 519 13.04 -7.81 -12.97
N GLY A 520 14.22 -7.75 -12.35
CA GLY A 520 15.31 -6.85 -12.74
C GLY A 520 16.17 -6.37 -11.57
N GLU A 521 17.27 -5.66 -11.87
CA GLU A 521 18.10 -5.00 -10.85
C GLU A 521 17.29 -3.87 -10.20
N THR A 522 17.23 -3.84 -8.88
CA THR A 522 16.79 -2.65 -8.18
C THR A 522 17.87 -1.57 -8.30
N GLY A 523 17.45 -0.30 -8.40
CA GLY A 523 18.37 0.79 -8.05
C GLY A 523 18.75 0.65 -6.57
N VAL A 524 19.91 1.19 -6.19
CA VAL A 524 20.57 1.06 -4.86
C VAL A 524 19.71 1.41 -3.62
N ASP A 525 18.44 1.79 -3.78
CA ASP A 525 17.52 2.24 -2.72
C ASP A 525 16.08 1.66 -2.80
N GLU A 526 15.85 0.49 -3.42
CA GLU A 526 14.52 -0.18 -3.41
C GLU A 526 14.45 -1.37 -2.43
N SER A 527 13.38 -1.48 -1.64
CA SER A 527 13.13 -2.66 -0.79
C SER A 527 12.35 -3.71 -1.57
N ALA A 528 13.06 -4.75 -2.04
CA ALA A 528 12.46 -5.96 -2.59
C ALA A 528 12.66 -7.15 -1.64
N LEU A 529 11.68 -8.05 -1.61
CA LEU A 529 11.81 -9.36 -0.96
C LEU A 529 12.93 -10.15 -1.64
N ALA A 530 12.85 -10.17 -2.96
CA ALA A 530 13.81 -10.77 -3.86
C ALA A 530 13.82 -10.12 -5.24
N GLU A 531 14.89 -10.35 -5.99
CA GLU A 531 15.13 -9.89 -7.35
C GLU A 531 15.40 -11.10 -8.25
N LEU A 532 14.74 -11.17 -9.40
CA LEU A 532 15.09 -12.11 -10.46
C LEU A 532 16.20 -11.51 -11.32
N LEU A 533 17.38 -12.12 -11.29
CA LEU A 533 18.54 -11.65 -12.04
C LEU A 533 18.32 -11.77 -13.57
N SER A 534 18.71 -10.73 -14.30
CA SER A 534 18.52 -10.62 -15.76
C SER A 534 19.61 -11.36 -16.54
N HIS A 535 19.75 -12.68 -16.39
CA HIS A 535 20.84 -13.43 -17.03
C HIS A 535 20.34 -14.44 -18.08
N GLU A 536 19.14 -14.27 -18.63
CA GLU A 536 18.50 -15.28 -19.50
C GLU A 536 19.14 -15.48 -20.88
N LEU A 537 20.15 -14.71 -21.25
CA LEU A 537 20.65 -14.64 -22.63
C LEU A 537 21.13 -15.99 -23.19
N ALA A 538 21.61 -16.93 -22.36
CA ALA A 538 22.09 -18.24 -22.82
C ALA A 538 20.96 -19.21 -23.27
N PHE A 539 19.74 -19.10 -22.75
CA PHE A 539 18.68 -20.11 -22.94
C PHE A 539 17.57 -19.68 -23.90
N THR A 540 17.73 -18.54 -24.59
CA THR A 540 16.67 -17.93 -25.41
C THR A 540 16.59 -18.42 -26.86
N ASP A 541 17.64 -19.08 -27.38
CA ASP A 541 17.78 -19.47 -28.80
C ASP A 541 18.12 -20.97 -29.00
N GLY A 542 17.50 -21.86 -28.22
CA GLY A 542 17.70 -23.32 -28.29
C GLY A 542 18.50 -23.88 -27.11
N ALA A 543 18.91 -25.16 -27.19
CA ALA A 543 19.72 -25.79 -26.15
C ALA A 543 21.13 -25.17 -26.13
N PRO A 544 21.55 -24.50 -25.03
CA PRO A 544 22.86 -23.87 -24.97
C PRO A 544 23.99 -24.89 -25.00
N SER A 545 25.15 -24.47 -25.47
CA SER A 545 26.37 -25.25 -25.32
C SER A 545 26.80 -25.33 -23.85
N GLU A 546 27.52 -26.39 -23.47
CA GLU A 546 28.06 -26.54 -22.11
C GLU A 546 28.86 -25.31 -21.66
N ARG A 547 29.63 -24.71 -22.58
CA ARG A 547 30.42 -23.51 -22.30
C ARG A 547 29.55 -22.31 -21.94
N GLU A 548 28.40 -22.14 -22.58
CA GLU A 548 27.44 -21.08 -22.26
C GLU A 548 26.79 -21.31 -20.90
N VAL A 549 26.51 -22.57 -20.55
CA VAL A 549 26.00 -22.94 -19.22
C VAL A 549 27.02 -22.63 -18.12
N TYR A 550 28.31 -22.92 -18.34
CA TYR A 550 29.36 -22.63 -17.36
C TYR A 550 29.56 -21.13 -17.16
N LEU A 551 29.61 -20.36 -18.25
CA LEU A 551 29.71 -18.90 -18.20
C LEU A 551 28.51 -18.29 -17.46
N TRP A 552 27.30 -18.81 -17.72
CA TRP A 552 26.09 -18.36 -17.04
C TRP A 552 26.14 -18.60 -15.53
N LEU A 553 26.56 -19.80 -15.09
CA LEU A 553 26.68 -20.13 -13.67
C LEU A 553 27.66 -19.20 -12.95
N GLU A 554 28.81 -18.94 -13.56
CA GLU A 554 29.81 -18.01 -13.01
C GLU A 554 29.28 -16.57 -12.97
N GLU A 555 28.59 -16.11 -14.02
CA GLU A 555 28.00 -14.77 -14.07
C GLU A 555 26.90 -14.59 -13.02
N ALA A 556 26.01 -15.58 -12.85
CA ALA A 556 24.99 -15.58 -11.80
C ALA A 556 25.62 -15.48 -10.40
N GLY A 557 26.72 -16.21 -10.18
CA GLY A 557 27.51 -16.10 -8.95
C GLY A 557 28.10 -14.70 -8.73
N ARG A 558 28.74 -14.12 -9.75
CA ARG A 558 29.33 -12.77 -9.71
C ARG A 558 28.28 -11.67 -9.53
N ALA A 559 27.10 -11.85 -10.11
CA ALA A 559 25.98 -10.93 -9.97
C ALA A 559 25.37 -10.93 -8.56
N GLY A 560 25.73 -11.92 -7.72
CA GLY A 560 25.36 -11.95 -6.30
C GLY A 560 24.16 -12.83 -5.97
N ALA A 561 23.75 -13.74 -6.87
CA ALA A 561 22.65 -14.69 -6.65
C ALA A 561 22.77 -15.40 -5.30
N ASP A 562 21.70 -15.41 -4.51
CA ASP A 562 21.60 -16.19 -3.27
C ASP A 562 20.98 -17.57 -3.54
N ILE A 563 20.05 -17.65 -4.51
CA ILE A 563 19.42 -18.90 -4.98
C ILE A 563 19.62 -19.02 -6.50
N ILE A 564 20.04 -20.20 -6.97
CA ILE A 564 20.24 -20.52 -8.38
C ILE A 564 19.39 -21.76 -8.72
N VAL A 565 18.50 -21.63 -9.70
CA VAL A 565 17.63 -22.71 -10.18
C VAL A 565 18.09 -23.18 -11.55
N LEU A 566 18.30 -24.49 -11.68
CA LEU A 566 18.70 -25.18 -12.91
C LEU A 566 17.54 -26.10 -13.31
N ASP A 567 16.74 -25.72 -14.31
CA ASP A 567 15.51 -26.43 -14.65
C ASP A 567 15.66 -27.43 -15.82
N TYR A 568 16.91 -27.73 -16.20
CA TYR A 568 17.32 -28.64 -17.26
C TYR A 568 18.05 -29.87 -16.70
N GLY A 569 18.07 -30.95 -17.47
CA GLY A 569 18.78 -32.19 -17.14
C GLY A 569 19.63 -32.71 -18.30
N ASN A 570 20.73 -33.36 -17.96
CA ASN A 570 21.65 -34.06 -18.87
C ASN A 570 21.90 -35.48 -18.36
N ALA A 571 22.05 -36.43 -19.28
CA ALA A 571 22.28 -37.84 -18.95
C ALA A 571 23.69 -38.13 -18.38
N GLU A 572 24.68 -37.28 -18.69
CA GLU A 572 26.07 -37.46 -18.25
C GLU A 572 26.52 -36.31 -17.34
N PRO A 573 27.25 -36.60 -16.24
CA PRO A 573 27.84 -35.58 -15.39
C PRO A 573 29.04 -34.92 -16.07
N THR A 574 29.20 -33.62 -15.88
CA THR A 574 30.41 -32.89 -16.27
C THR A 574 31.18 -32.46 -15.02
N ASP A 575 32.43 -32.91 -14.91
CA ASP A 575 33.32 -32.57 -13.77
C ASP A 575 33.48 -31.06 -13.59
N THR A 576 33.48 -30.31 -14.70
CA THR A 576 33.57 -28.85 -14.70
C THR A 576 32.33 -28.20 -14.11
N GLN A 577 31.12 -28.65 -14.50
CA GLN A 577 29.88 -28.10 -13.96
C GLN A 577 29.72 -28.41 -12.46
N ASN A 578 30.04 -29.64 -12.06
CA ASN A 578 29.98 -30.05 -10.65
C ASN A 578 30.94 -29.23 -9.79
N THR A 579 32.14 -28.93 -10.31
CA THR A 579 33.11 -28.06 -9.63
C THR A 579 32.56 -26.66 -9.43
N ILE A 580 31.96 -26.07 -10.47
CA ILE A 580 31.35 -24.72 -10.40
C ILE A 580 30.18 -24.71 -9.39
N ILE A 581 29.35 -25.75 -9.37
CA ILE A 581 28.25 -25.88 -8.41
C ILE A 581 28.79 -25.98 -6.97
N ALA A 582 29.82 -26.81 -6.75
CA ALA A 582 30.46 -26.95 -5.44
C ALA A 582 31.04 -25.62 -4.94
N ASP A 583 31.69 -24.85 -5.82
CA ASP A 583 32.22 -23.52 -5.49
C ASP A 583 31.11 -22.53 -5.15
N LEU A 584 30.01 -22.49 -5.93
CA LEU A 584 28.86 -21.62 -5.66
C LEU A 584 28.21 -21.93 -4.30
N VAL A 585 28.07 -23.21 -3.96
CA VAL A 585 27.54 -23.67 -2.65
C VAL A 585 28.52 -23.35 -1.53
N GLY A 586 29.83 -23.55 -1.76
CA GLY A 586 30.90 -23.20 -0.81
C GLY A 586 30.95 -21.70 -0.48
N GLU A 587 30.55 -20.85 -1.43
CA GLU A 587 30.38 -19.40 -1.25
C GLU A 587 29.04 -19.01 -0.59
N GLY A 588 28.22 -19.98 -0.18
CA GLY A 588 27.01 -19.76 0.61
C GLY A 588 25.72 -19.58 -0.20
N ARG A 589 25.67 -20.06 -1.45
CA ARG A 589 24.47 -20.02 -2.31
C ARG A 589 23.69 -21.33 -2.26
N LEU A 590 22.38 -21.24 -2.52
CA LEU A 590 21.52 -22.41 -2.66
C LEU A 590 21.34 -22.76 -4.14
N VAL A 591 21.86 -23.91 -4.57
CA VAL A 591 21.65 -24.42 -5.94
C VAL A 591 20.54 -25.47 -5.91
N ILE A 592 19.50 -25.27 -6.73
CA ILE A 592 18.32 -26.14 -6.85
C ILE A 592 18.27 -26.65 -8.29
N ALA A 593 18.10 -27.95 -8.48
CA ALA A 593 18.10 -28.55 -9.80
C ALA A 593 16.90 -29.50 -10.00
N ALA A 594 16.26 -29.39 -11.16
CA ALA A 594 15.17 -30.27 -11.57
C ALA A 594 15.69 -31.68 -11.87
N GLY A 595 14.95 -32.70 -11.44
CA GLY A 595 15.33 -34.11 -11.64
C GLY A 595 15.21 -34.64 -13.06
N ASP A 596 14.55 -33.90 -13.98
CA ASP A 596 14.23 -34.27 -15.38
C ASP A 596 13.48 -35.61 -15.56
N HIS A 597 12.90 -35.85 -16.73
CA HIS A 597 12.01 -36.97 -17.05
C HIS A 597 12.77 -38.24 -17.47
N SER A 598 13.44 -38.91 -16.53
CA SER A 598 14.10 -40.18 -16.85
C SER A 598 14.17 -41.18 -15.68
N ASP A 599 14.16 -42.47 -16.02
CA ASP A 599 14.40 -43.57 -15.08
C ASP A 599 15.89 -43.65 -14.64
N GLU A 600 16.73 -42.74 -15.11
CA GLU A 600 18.17 -42.67 -14.87
C GLU A 600 18.55 -41.38 -14.11
N PRO A 601 19.71 -41.36 -13.43
CA PRO A 601 20.25 -40.14 -12.81
C PRO A 601 20.40 -38.98 -13.81
N SER A 602 19.84 -37.81 -13.47
CA SER A 602 19.97 -36.58 -14.28
C SER A 602 20.87 -35.54 -13.63
N PHE A 603 21.80 -34.96 -14.41
CA PHE A 603 22.73 -33.93 -13.95
C PHE A 603 22.29 -32.55 -14.45
N PRO A 604 22.35 -31.50 -13.61
CA PRO A 604 23.14 -31.39 -12.37
C PRO A 604 22.41 -31.82 -11.07
N ALA A 605 21.15 -32.28 -11.11
CA ALA A 605 20.42 -32.67 -9.90
C ALA A 605 21.11 -33.79 -9.11
N TRP A 606 21.74 -34.74 -9.80
CA TRP A 606 22.52 -35.81 -9.17
C TRP A 606 23.92 -35.41 -8.70
N SER A 607 24.28 -34.12 -8.78
CA SER A 607 25.46 -33.61 -8.06
C SER A 607 25.22 -33.63 -6.55
N ILE A 608 26.30 -33.77 -5.78
CA ILE A 608 26.23 -33.85 -4.32
C ILE A 608 25.76 -32.52 -3.69
N ASP A 609 26.17 -31.40 -4.29
CA ASP A 609 25.95 -30.06 -3.75
C ASP A 609 24.62 -29.41 -4.19
N ALA A 610 24.02 -29.86 -5.30
CA ALA A 610 22.70 -29.39 -5.71
C ALA A 610 21.57 -30.02 -4.87
N LEU A 611 20.55 -29.23 -4.55
CA LEU A 611 19.27 -29.73 -4.04
C LEU A 611 18.44 -30.29 -5.22
N ALA A 612 18.34 -31.61 -5.30
CA ALA A 612 17.61 -32.31 -6.35
C ALA A 612 16.11 -32.31 -6.07
N VAL A 613 15.31 -31.90 -7.05
CA VAL A 613 13.86 -31.81 -6.92
C VAL A 613 13.15 -32.77 -7.86
N GLY A 614 12.38 -33.69 -7.29
CA GLY A 614 11.45 -34.56 -8.02
C GLY A 614 10.02 -34.01 -8.03
N ALA A 615 9.16 -34.61 -8.86
CA ALA A 615 7.76 -34.23 -8.95
C ALA A 615 6.84 -35.21 -8.20
N VAL A 616 5.67 -34.75 -7.75
CA VAL A 616 4.55 -35.62 -7.32
C VAL A 616 3.34 -35.40 -8.20
N GLU A 617 2.60 -36.48 -8.45
CA GLU A 617 1.32 -36.44 -9.14
C GLU A 617 0.26 -35.74 -8.27
N ASP A 618 -0.85 -35.33 -8.89
CA ASP A 618 -1.95 -34.63 -8.22
C ASP A 618 -2.58 -35.46 -7.08
N ASP A 619 -2.49 -36.79 -7.16
CA ASP A 619 -2.94 -37.71 -6.11
C ASP A 619 -1.96 -37.84 -4.93
N GLY A 620 -0.82 -37.15 -5.01
CA GLY A 620 0.23 -37.11 -4.00
C GLY A 620 1.22 -38.28 -4.05
N THR A 621 1.16 -39.13 -5.06
CA THR A 621 2.12 -40.22 -5.29
C THR A 621 3.36 -39.74 -6.06
N LEU A 622 4.45 -40.49 -5.98
CA LEU A 622 5.66 -40.20 -6.74
C LEU A 622 5.41 -40.48 -8.23
N THR A 623 5.90 -39.60 -9.10
CA THR A 623 5.85 -39.87 -10.55
C THR A 623 6.76 -41.05 -10.91
N HIS A 624 6.39 -41.79 -11.95
CA HIS A 624 7.30 -42.80 -12.52
C HIS A 624 8.50 -42.18 -13.24
N GLU A 625 8.40 -40.91 -13.64
CA GLU A 625 9.40 -40.18 -14.42
C GLU A 625 10.54 -39.60 -13.55
N THR A 626 10.33 -39.51 -12.23
CA THR A 626 11.39 -39.20 -11.25
C THR A 626 11.35 -40.18 -10.08
N PRO A 627 11.85 -41.41 -10.26
CA PRO A 627 11.86 -42.39 -9.19
C PRO A 627 12.77 -41.95 -8.03
N TYR A 628 12.42 -42.34 -6.80
CA TYR A 628 13.27 -42.11 -5.64
C TYR A 628 14.33 -43.21 -5.50
N PHE A 629 15.60 -42.82 -5.46
CA PHE A 629 16.75 -43.70 -5.30
C PHE A 629 17.22 -43.64 -3.85
N SER A 630 16.70 -44.56 -3.04
CA SER A 630 16.86 -44.56 -1.58
C SER A 630 18.30 -44.75 -1.09
N ARG A 631 19.14 -45.45 -1.86
CA ARG A 631 20.55 -45.69 -1.52
C ARG A 631 21.37 -44.40 -1.66
N GLU A 632 21.02 -43.56 -2.62
CA GLU A 632 21.67 -42.28 -2.92
C GLU A 632 20.97 -41.10 -2.22
N GLY A 633 19.73 -41.29 -1.76
CA GLY A 633 18.91 -40.25 -1.11
C GLY A 633 18.45 -39.15 -2.08
N LYS A 634 18.27 -39.49 -3.36
CA LYS A 634 17.96 -38.53 -4.44
C LYS A 634 16.69 -38.95 -5.21
N PRO A 635 15.87 -38.02 -5.70
CA PRO A 635 15.87 -36.58 -5.39
C PRO A 635 15.76 -36.29 -3.88
N ASP A 636 16.32 -35.16 -3.45
CA ASP A 636 16.37 -34.79 -2.02
C ASP A 636 14.97 -34.43 -1.48
N ILE A 637 14.14 -33.84 -2.34
CA ILE A 637 12.79 -33.40 -2.01
C ILE A 637 11.88 -33.47 -3.25
N PHE A 638 10.58 -33.63 -3.03
CA PHE A 638 9.57 -33.73 -4.07
C PHE A 638 8.51 -32.63 -3.92
N ALA A 639 8.07 -32.04 -5.02
CA ALA A 639 7.07 -30.97 -5.04
C ALA A 639 6.01 -31.21 -6.14
N PRO A 640 4.83 -30.55 -6.09
CA PRO A 640 3.77 -30.74 -7.08
C PRO A 640 4.27 -30.61 -8.51
N ARG A 641 3.85 -31.53 -9.39
CA ARG A 641 4.22 -31.57 -10.80
C ARG A 641 3.58 -30.42 -11.60
N THR A 642 2.36 -30.03 -11.23
CA THR A 642 1.59 -29.02 -11.95
C THR A 642 1.35 -27.81 -11.06
N ILE A 643 1.10 -26.67 -11.69
CA ILE A 643 0.71 -25.46 -10.98
C ILE A 643 -0.69 -25.57 -10.35
N SER A 644 -1.53 -26.44 -10.91
CA SER A 644 -2.90 -26.73 -10.44
C SER A 644 -2.90 -27.29 -9.02
N GLY A 645 -3.80 -26.80 -8.16
CA GLY A 645 -3.86 -27.19 -6.75
C GLY A 645 -2.76 -26.61 -5.86
N THR A 646 -1.84 -25.79 -6.41
CA THR A 646 -0.85 -25.03 -5.63
C THR A 646 -1.36 -23.63 -5.32
N THR A 647 -0.70 -22.92 -4.40
CA THR A 647 -0.97 -21.50 -4.16
C THR A 647 -0.63 -20.60 -5.35
N CYS A 648 -0.03 -21.18 -6.41
CA CYS A 648 0.34 -20.50 -7.64
C CYS A 648 -0.67 -20.68 -8.81
N GLU A 649 -1.72 -21.50 -8.66
CA GLU A 649 -2.65 -21.91 -9.73
C GLU A 649 -3.35 -20.74 -10.46
N GLN A 650 -3.76 -19.69 -9.73
CA GLN A 650 -4.55 -18.59 -10.30
C GLN A 650 -3.72 -17.50 -10.99
N ILE A 651 -2.42 -17.74 -11.22
CA ILE A 651 -1.45 -16.65 -11.42
C ILE A 651 -0.77 -16.65 -12.79
N VAL A 652 -0.97 -17.69 -13.60
CA VAL A 652 -0.39 -17.78 -14.95
C VAL A 652 -1.52 -17.96 -15.96
N ASP A 653 -1.57 -17.11 -16.99
CA ASP A 653 -2.63 -17.10 -18.02
C ASP A 653 -2.60 -18.38 -18.90
N GLU A 654 -1.46 -19.08 -18.94
CA GLU A 654 -1.28 -20.38 -19.61
C GLU A 654 -0.66 -21.41 -18.65
N PRO A 655 -1.43 -22.36 -18.09
CA PRO A 655 -0.96 -23.33 -17.10
C PRO A 655 -0.19 -24.51 -17.73
N GLU A 656 0.53 -24.31 -18.84
CA GLU A 656 1.33 -25.37 -19.49
C GLU A 656 2.68 -25.66 -18.79
N MET A 657 2.91 -25.10 -17.59
CA MET A 657 4.08 -25.44 -16.77
C MET A 657 3.80 -26.71 -15.96
N GLU A 658 4.31 -27.83 -16.44
CA GLU A 658 4.21 -29.14 -15.79
C GLU A 658 5.59 -29.83 -15.71
N GLY A 659 5.76 -30.72 -14.74
CA GLY A 659 6.95 -31.55 -14.59
C GLY A 659 7.88 -31.12 -13.46
N THR A 660 9.09 -31.69 -13.48
CA THR A 660 10.13 -31.47 -12.47
C THR A 660 10.70 -30.04 -12.50
N THR A 661 10.61 -29.36 -13.65
CA THR A 661 10.90 -27.94 -13.82
C THR A 661 10.00 -27.07 -12.94
N PHE A 662 8.68 -27.27 -12.98
CA PHE A 662 7.76 -26.55 -12.10
C PHE A 662 8.01 -26.89 -10.63
N ALA A 663 8.23 -28.18 -10.33
CA ALA A 663 8.55 -28.63 -8.98
C ALA A 663 9.81 -27.92 -8.42
N ALA A 664 10.88 -27.79 -9.22
CA ALA A 664 12.11 -27.09 -8.82
C ALA A 664 11.89 -25.59 -8.56
N LEU A 665 11.11 -24.93 -9.42
CA LEU A 665 10.70 -23.54 -9.20
C LEU A 665 9.88 -23.40 -7.93
N TYR A 666 8.94 -24.32 -7.67
CA TYR A 666 8.11 -24.31 -6.46
C TYR A 666 8.94 -24.50 -5.18
N VAL A 667 9.97 -25.35 -5.21
CA VAL A 667 10.94 -25.48 -4.11
C VAL A 667 11.77 -24.19 -3.94
N ALA A 668 12.17 -23.54 -5.03
CA ALA A 668 12.86 -22.26 -4.98
C ALA A 668 11.98 -21.15 -4.36
N VAL A 669 10.68 -21.15 -4.66
CA VAL A 669 9.70 -20.27 -4.01
C VAL A 669 9.70 -20.51 -2.50
N ALA A 670 9.55 -21.77 -2.07
CA ALA A 670 9.57 -22.12 -0.65
C ALA A 670 10.86 -21.68 0.04
N ALA A 671 12.03 -21.97 -0.56
CA ALA A 671 13.33 -21.56 -0.04
C ALA A 671 13.42 -20.05 0.15
N MET A 672 12.97 -19.29 -0.84
CA MET A 672 13.01 -17.83 -0.81
C MET A 672 12.06 -17.26 0.24
N LEU A 673 10.85 -17.80 0.39
CA LEU A 673 9.90 -17.36 1.43
C LEU A 673 10.40 -17.67 2.84
N VAL A 674 11.00 -18.84 3.05
CA VAL A 674 11.64 -19.21 4.32
C VAL A 674 12.79 -18.25 4.64
N TRP A 675 13.67 -18.02 3.67
CA TRP A 675 14.85 -17.18 3.86
C TRP A 675 14.47 -15.70 4.05
N ALA A 676 13.44 -15.23 3.35
CA ALA A 676 12.86 -13.92 3.57
C ALA A 676 12.23 -13.74 4.96
N THR A 677 11.62 -14.80 5.49
CA THR A 677 10.99 -14.80 6.82
C THR A 677 12.05 -14.69 7.92
N ASP A 678 13.15 -15.43 7.82
CA ASP A 678 14.30 -15.33 8.72
C ASP A 678 15.59 -15.07 7.93
N ARG A 679 15.89 -13.78 7.75
CA ARG A 679 17.08 -13.30 7.04
C ARG A 679 18.42 -13.59 7.74
N ASN A 680 18.40 -14.22 8.92
CA ASN A 680 19.61 -14.65 9.62
C ASN A 680 20.02 -16.09 9.24
N LEU A 681 19.21 -16.81 8.46
CA LEU A 681 19.55 -18.14 7.98
C LEU A 681 20.64 -18.08 6.90
N THR A 682 21.50 -19.11 6.89
CA THR A 682 22.41 -19.42 5.78
C THR A 682 21.71 -20.30 4.73
N ALA A 683 22.23 -20.35 3.49
CA ALA A 683 21.70 -21.26 2.45
C ALA A 683 21.61 -22.72 2.92
N TYR A 684 22.62 -23.17 3.67
CA TYR A 684 22.64 -24.50 4.27
C TYR A 684 21.50 -24.71 5.27
N GLU A 685 21.25 -23.74 6.15
CA GLU A 685 20.15 -23.80 7.11
C GLU A 685 18.78 -23.75 6.43
N VAL A 686 18.63 -22.98 5.34
CA VAL A 686 17.40 -22.96 4.53
C VAL A 686 17.16 -24.33 3.90
N ARG A 687 18.19 -24.93 3.28
CA ARG A 687 18.12 -26.28 2.71
C ARG A 687 17.73 -27.32 3.76
N ALA A 688 18.40 -27.31 4.91
CA ALA A 688 18.12 -28.23 6.00
C ALA A 688 16.69 -28.07 6.52
N LEU A 689 16.22 -26.82 6.69
CA LEU A 689 14.88 -26.53 7.18
C LEU A 689 13.80 -27.09 6.25
N LEU A 690 13.94 -26.91 4.93
CA LEU A 690 13.02 -27.50 3.95
C LEU A 690 13.00 -29.04 4.02
N LEU A 691 14.17 -29.66 4.19
CA LEU A 691 14.30 -31.13 4.25
C LEU A 691 13.82 -31.73 5.58
N ASP A 692 13.91 -30.99 6.68
CA ASP A 692 13.51 -31.44 8.02
C ASP A 692 12.02 -31.28 8.27
N THR A 693 11.38 -30.32 7.58
CA THR A 693 9.93 -30.06 7.67
C THR A 693 9.12 -30.79 6.60
N ALA A 694 9.79 -31.43 5.65
CA ALA A 694 9.16 -32.22 4.60
C ALA A 694 8.33 -33.38 5.17
N SER A 695 7.16 -33.62 4.56
CA SER A 695 6.30 -34.75 4.91
C SER A 695 6.77 -36.04 4.21
N ALA A 696 6.56 -37.19 4.84
CA ALA A 696 6.99 -38.48 4.28
C ALA A 696 6.00 -38.99 3.22
N ILE A 697 6.51 -39.39 2.04
CA ILE A 697 5.72 -40.08 0.99
C ILE A 697 6.26 -41.50 0.81
N PRO A 698 5.40 -42.53 0.69
CA PRO A 698 5.84 -43.88 0.38
C PRO A 698 6.58 -43.97 -0.96
N ALA A 699 7.78 -44.54 -0.98
CA ALA A 699 8.58 -44.77 -2.20
C ALA A 699 8.67 -46.25 -2.61
N GLY A 700 7.99 -47.14 -1.87
CA GLY A 700 8.05 -48.60 -2.06
C GLY A 700 9.00 -49.29 -1.08
N ARG A 701 8.84 -50.61 -0.88
CA ARG A 701 9.68 -51.48 0.00
C ARG A 701 9.97 -50.95 1.42
N GLY A 702 9.07 -50.16 2.01
CA GLY A 702 9.23 -49.60 3.35
C GLY A 702 10.11 -48.35 3.42
N GLU A 703 10.48 -47.79 2.27
CA GLU A 703 11.26 -46.56 2.13
C GLU A 703 10.32 -45.36 1.95
N SER A 704 10.76 -44.19 2.41
CA SER A 704 10.00 -42.94 2.31
C SER A 704 10.83 -41.83 1.70
N ALA A 705 10.27 -41.18 0.69
CA ALA A 705 10.76 -39.93 0.12
C ALA A 705 10.22 -38.72 0.91
N LYS A 706 10.75 -37.52 0.62
CA LYS A 706 10.40 -36.27 1.29
C LYS A 706 9.56 -35.37 0.37
N ARG A 707 8.33 -35.06 0.74
CA ARG A 707 7.49 -34.03 0.08
C ARG A 707 7.75 -32.66 0.71
N LEU A 708 7.92 -31.64 -0.11
CA LEU A 708 7.88 -30.26 0.36
C LEU A 708 6.58 -29.98 1.12
N ASP A 709 6.73 -29.48 2.34
CA ASP A 709 5.65 -28.88 3.13
C ASP A 709 6.04 -27.43 3.42
N MET A 710 5.57 -26.53 2.55
CA MET A 710 5.92 -25.11 2.62
C MET A 710 5.38 -24.44 3.89
N GLU A 711 4.20 -24.84 4.37
CA GLU A 711 3.60 -24.29 5.58
C GLU A 711 4.38 -24.73 6.82
N ALA A 712 4.74 -26.01 6.92
CA ALA A 712 5.58 -26.50 8.02
C ALA A 712 6.96 -25.81 8.04
N ALA A 713 7.56 -25.57 6.87
CA ALA A 713 8.81 -24.83 6.75
C ALA A 713 8.68 -23.37 7.24
N LEU A 714 7.65 -22.66 6.79
CA LEU A 714 7.41 -21.27 7.19
C LEU A 714 7.07 -21.16 8.68
N ASP A 715 6.26 -22.07 9.21
CA ASP A 715 5.95 -22.13 10.65
C ASP A 715 7.23 -22.35 11.47
N ARG A 716 8.11 -23.27 11.05
CA ARG A 716 9.39 -23.52 11.70
C ARG A 716 10.31 -22.29 11.70
N ALA A 717 10.37 -21.57 10.58
CA ALA A 717 11.14 -20.32 10.46
C ALA A 717 10.59 -19.22 11.36
N ARG A 718 9.25 -19.02 11.38
CA ARG A 718 8.58 -18.05 12.25
C ARG A 718 8.79 -18.33 13.73
N ARG A 719 8.68 -19.60 14.14
CA ARG A 719 8.96 -20.02 15.52
C ARG A 719 10.39 -19.68 15.93
N ARG A 720 11.37 -19.99 15.07
CA ARG A 720 12.78 -19.66 15.33
C ARG A 720 12.96 -18.15 15.49
N LEU A 721 12.33 -17.35 14.64
CA LEU A 721 12.40 -15.89 14.70
C LEU A 721 11.75 -15.32 15.97
N ILE A 722 10.58 -15.81 16.37
CA ILE A 722 9.89 -15.42 17.61
C ILE A 722 10.73 -15.78 18.83
N VAL A 723 11.26 -17.01 18.90
CA VAL A 723 12.11 -17.45 20.00
C VAL A 723 13.42 -16.64 20.05
N GLY A 724 14.01 -16.34 18.88
CA GLY A 724 15.18 -15.48 18.77
C GLY A 724 14.92 -14.05 19.25
N ALA A 725 13.77 -13.48 18.91
CA ALA A 725 13.37 -12.13 19.31
C ALA A 725 13.04 -12.03 20.80
N LEU A 726 12.41 -13.05 21.40
CA LEU A 726 12.18 -13.12 22.85
C LEU A 726 13.49 -13.22 23.64
N GLY A 727 14.48 -13.95 23.12
CA GLY A 727 15.76 -14.13 23.81
C GLY A 727 15.59 -14.77 25.19
N THR A 728 16.07 -14.10 26.24
CA THR A 728 15.92 -14.54 27.65
C THR A 728 15.00 -13.64 28.48
N GLU A 729 14.38 -12.61 27.88
CA GLU A 729 13.58 -11.59 28.59
C GLU A 729 12.11 -11.63 28.18
N ALA A 730 11.24 -11.09 29.04
CA ALA A 730 9.82 -10.99 28.75
C ALA A 730 9.53 -9.78 27.86
N LEU A 731 8.75 -9.96 26.78
CA LEU A 731 8.36 -8.88 25.88
C LEU A 731 6.85 -8.70 25.84
N GLU A 732 6.38 -7.45 25.77
CA GLU A 732 4.98 -7.19 25.45
C GLU A 732 4.68 -7.63 24.01
N LEU A 733 3.46 -8.09 23.72
CA LEU A 733 3.10 -8.58 22.37
C LEU A 733 3.35 -7.51 21.30
N GLY A 734 3.10 -6.23 21.61
CA GLY A 734 3.39 -5.12 20.69
C GLY A 734 4.88 -4.89 20.44
N GLN A 735 5.75 -5.21 21.40
CA GLN A 735 7.20 -5.12 21.25
C GLN A 735 7.73 -6.31 20.42
N LEU A 736 7.27 -7.52 20.71
CA LEU A 736 7.61 -8.71 19.92
C LEU A 736 7.21 -8.57 18.44
N LEU A 737 6.06 -7.96 18.18
CA LEU A 737 5.58 -7.66 16.82
C LEU A 737 6.33 -6.48 16.16
N ALA A 738 7.04 -5.66 16.93
CA ALA A 738 7.92 -4.62 16.40
C ALA A 738 9.32 -5.17 16.06
N GLU A 739 9.79 -6.15 16.84
CA GLU A 739 11.08 -6.84 16.65
C GLU A 739 11.02 -7.92 15.56
N THR A 740 9.81 -8.35 15.16
CA THR A 740 9.62 -9.37 14.13
C THR A 740 8.80 -8.85 12.96
N PRO A 741 9.10 -9.26 11.71
CA PRO A 741 8.29 -8.95 10.53
C PRO A 741 6.99 -9.77 10.46
N ILE A 742 6.64 -10.51 11.52
CA ILE A 742 5.51 -11.45 11.54
C ILE A 742 4.23 -10.69 11.88
N ARG A 743 3.18 -10.90 11.09
CA ARG A 743 1.88 -10.28 11.32
C ARG A 743 1.22 -10.81 12.60
N PRO A 744 0.44 -9.99 13.32
CA PRO A 744 -0.21 -10.40 14.57
C PRO A 744 -1.07 -11.66 14.42
N GLU A 745 -1.74 -11.82 13.28
CA GLU A 745 -2.63 -12.95 13.00
C GLU A 745 -1.89 -14.28 12.89
N LEU A 746 -0.59 -14.26 12.54
CA LEU A 746 0.27 -15.43 12.47
C LEU A 746 1.08 -15.63 13.76
N ALA A 747 1.50 -14.54 14.42
CA ALA A 747 2.31 -14.62 15.63
C ALA A 747 1.54 -15.19 16.82
N VAL A 748 0.27 -14.81 17.01
CA VAL A 748 -0.52 -15.22 18.18
C VAL A 748 -0.75 -16.74 18.23
N PRO A 749 -1.20 -17.42 17.16
CA PRO A 749 -1.33 -18.88 17.16
C PRO A 749 0.00 -19.61 17.42
N ILE A 750 1.11 -19.08 16.90
CA ILE A 750 2.44 -19.67 17.09
C ILE A 750 2.87 -19.56 18.55
N LEU A 751 2.62 -18.40 19.19
CA LEU A 751 2.89 -18.20 20.61
C LEU A 751 2.07 -19.15 21.50
N ASP A 752 0.79 -19.32 21.19
CA ASP A 752 -0.08 -20.27 21.92
C ASP A 752 0.45 -21.71 21.81
N ALA A 753 0.91 -22.12 20.62
CA ALA A 753 1.52 -23.42 20.40
C ALA A 753 2.84 -23.59 21.16
N LEU A 754 3.74 -22.59 21.12
CA LEU A 754 5.01 -22.61 21.85
C LEU A 754 4.82 -22.69 23.37
N VAL A 755 3.78 -22.05 23.91
CA VAL A 755 3.41 -22.16 25.32
C VAL A 755 2.87 -23.56 25.65
N ALA A 756 2.05 -24.14 24.79
CA ALA A 756 1.52 -25.48 24.98
C ALA A 756 2.63 -26.56 24.96
N GLU A 757 3.69 -26.35 24.16
CA GLU A 757 4.85 -27.24 24.06
C GLU A 757 5.80 -27.15 25.28
N GLY A 758 5.70 -26.09 26.09
CA GLY A 758 6.32 -26.02 27.43
C GLY A 758 7.85 -25.89 27.47
N GLY A 759 8.47 -25.42 26.38
CA GLY A 759 9.94 -25.34 26.26
C GLY A 759 10.47 -23.91 26.10
N ALA A 760 10.24 -23.32 24.92
CA ALA A 760 10.84 -22.04 24.52
C ALA A 760 10.07 -20.80 25.02
N VAL A 761 8.78 -20.95 25.36
CA VAL A 761 7.92 -19.89 25.91
C VAL A 761 7.16 -20.47 27.10
N ARG A 762 7.15 -19.77 28.24
CA ARG A 762 6.58 -20.31 29.49
C ARG A 762 5.10 -19.95 29.68
N LYS A 763 4.68 -18.74 29.33
CA LYS A 763 3.26 -18.32 29.41
C LYS A 763 2.97 -17.03 28.62
N VAL A 764 1.74 -16.89 28.14
CA VAL A 764 1.19 -15.59 27.70
C VAL A 764 0.53 -14.91 28.91
N VAL A 765 0.97 -13.71 29.25
CA VAL A 765 0.41 -12.86 30.32
C VAL A 765 -0.51 -11.81 29.70
N ARG A 766 -1.41 -11.23 30.50
CA ARG A 766 -2.53 -10.37 30.03
C ARG A 766 -2.12 -9.19 29.12
N ASN A 767 -0.83 -8.83 29.04
CA ASN A 767 -0.24 -7.81 28.16
C ASN A 767 1.14 -8.21 27.56
N GLY A 768 1.57 -9.48 27.59
CA GLY A 768 2.92 -9.86 27.14
C GLY A 768 3.19 -11.36 27.08
N VAL A 769 4.41 -11.74 26.69
CA VAL A 769 4.88 -13.12 26.52
C VAL A 769 6.12 -13.32 27.40
N GLU A 770 6.08 -14.31 28.29
CA GLU A 770 7.18 -14.72 29.21
C GLU A 770 7.74 -16.11 28.86
#